data_AF-A0A836WHT3-F1
#
_entry.id   AF-A0A836WHT3-F1
#
_cell.length_a   1.000
_cell.length_b   1.000
_cell.length_c   1.000
_cell.angle_alpha   90.00
_cell.angle_beta   90.00
_cell.angle_gamma   90.00
#
_symmetry.space_group_name_H-M   'P 1'
#
loop_
_entity.id
_entity.type
_entity.pdbx_description
1 polymer ?
#
loop_
_entity_poly.entity_id
_entity_poly.type
_entity_poly.pdbx_seq_one_letter_code
_entity_poly.pdbx_strand_id
1 'polypeptide(L)'
;MEKSIWKNKGFMPYLIIVFLNAFTDLGHKIIIQNALFKFYEGTELRIYTAIIQAMILLPFIMTFTPAGFLSDKFPKNRVIVIAAFIALPITAMITVSYYTGAFWLAFWLTFVLALQSAFYSPAKYGYIRELVGKNNLAPANSAVQAVTISAILGGTLVYTLFFESWFSTDFENLGDILQSVKYVGFLLIIGTLIEALLALRLPLKQQTNLMLKFAVKPYLKMRYLKNNLKSAWSHQGIWLSIIGLAVFFAINQVLLANFGAHLKEVVGETDTRIANGIMALAGIGIILGAIFVGKVSKNYIETGMIPLGALGICVFLFSLTFIQNLWFLAILFTVYGFFGGLFIVPLNALIQYYAKEGEVGTILAANNFVGNLFMLAFLGVSIGLSFLQFSNQTTFYLLATVTFFGTLYAIAKLPQAFIRYIIVGMLKRRYQVQVVGMTNLPSRGGVLLLGNHVSWLDWAMLQIASPRPIRFVMFRSYYEKWYLKWFLDIFRVIPIGQTGSKQALDQVQKSLSQGEVVALFPEGHISHNGHLSIFKSGFERAVKDTQAVIVPFYLRGLWGSLSSYATRKYRYSTGSAGQRRITIGFGKSLSHQASASEVKQAVLETAFHSWQGYVETLESLPISFLRTAKAQSSQVAVMEPNTQLTYGRLLAAALVFTRQLKPVMRHQQNIGILLPASTGAVLANLAVMINGKTVVNLNYTAETSIVALSMERAEIKTVLTSQRFLSKLEGRGIDLTPLKTQAHFVYLEDIKQAIPKWKLIVALLQAKLLPASVLKAFYFKRIALDETAAILFSSGSEGVPKGVQLTHQNMMANIKEISAVLNPKEDDIILNALPTFHAFGLTVTTFLPLIEGIPMVCQPDPTDAKTIGRLVAQYQITILLGTSTFLRIYTRSRKVHPLMFQSLRLVIAGAERLNPEVRSSFKEKFGKDIYEGYGATETTPVASVNIPDILLSYSGEIQTGNKIGTVGLPLPGTTIKIVDPDTLEELPIGEAGLIMIGGIQIMKGYLNDPDKTQSVIVEKDGVRWYQSGDKGKLDKDGFLIILDRYSRFAKLGGEMVSLGAVEAKLSEIIENPDIEILAIALPDPSKGEKIVLLVAGESDMDKLKAQMLQSDINPLMMPKTYLAVEAIPKLGTGKADFAGAKKKAFEMLA
;
A
#
# COMPACT_ATOMS: atom_id res chain seq x y z
N MET A 1 0.24 -10.26 11.09
CA MET A 1 0.20 -9.10 12.01
C MET A 1 1.12 -9.39 13.20
N GLU A 2 2.25 -8.70 13.34
CA GLU A 2 3.13 -8.86 14.51
C GLU A 2 2.47 -8.30 15.80
N LYS A 3 2.73 -8.96 16.94
CA LYS A 3 2.15 -8.60 18.25
C LYS A 3 2.78 -7.30 18.77
N SER A 4 1.93 -6.33 19.15
CA SER A 4 2.33 -5.11 19.86
C SER A 4 3.19 -5.42 21.10
N ILE A 5 4.21 -4.61 21.39
CA ILE A 5 5.09 -4.74 22.57
C ILE A 5 4.30 -4.82 23.89
N TRP A 6 3.15 -4.13 23.94
CA TRP A 6 2.25 -4.08 25.09
C TRP A 6 1.51 -5.41 25.35
N LYS A 7 1.47 -6.32 24.37
CA LYS A 7 0.85 -7.65 24.52
C LYS A 7 1.80 -8.68 25.16
N ASN A 8 3.05 -8.30 25.43
CA ASN A 8 4.02 -9.19 26.05
C ASN A 8 3.88 -9.16 27.58
N LYS A 9 3.51 -10.30 28.18
CA LYS A 9 3.15 -10.41 29.61
C LYS A 9 4.25 -9.89 30.57
N GLY A 10 5.52 -9.93 30.18
CA GLY A 10 6.64 -9.47 31.02
C GLY A 10 7.04 -7.99 30.85
N PHE A 11 6.51 -7.28 29.86
CA PHE A 11 7.01 -5.93 29.52
C PHE A 11 6.49 -4.83 30.46
N MET A 12 5.21 -4.88 30.86
CA MET A 12 4.65 -3.88 31.78
C MET A 12 5.27 -3.96 33.20
N PRO A 13 5.42 -5.14 33.82
CA PRO A 13 6.15 -5.26 35.09
C PRO A 13 7.57 -4.73 34.99
N TYR A 14 8.26 -5.00 33.88
CA TYR A 14 9.60 -4.48 33.61
C TYR A 14 9.65 -2.94 33.57
N LEU A 15 8.68 -2.27 32.93
CA LEU A 15 8.65 -0.79 32.94
C LEU A 15 8.42 -0.21 34.34
N ILE A 16 7.56 -0.83 35.16
CA ILE A 16 7.34 -0.38 36.54
C ILE A 16 8.61 -0.53 37.38
N ILE A 17 9.33 -1.65 37.21
CA ILE A 17 10.63 -1.87 37.86
C ILE A 17 11.63 -0.78 37.45
N VAL A 18 11.73 -0.45 36.17
CA VAL A 18 12.60 0.62 35.68
C VAL A 18 12.24 1.97 36.29
N PHE A 19 10.93 2.27 36.44
CA PHE A 19 10.46 3.49 37.09
C PHE A 19 10.89 3.54 38.56
N LEU A 20 10.56 2.51 39.33
CA LEU A 20 10.83 2.44 40.76
C LEU A 20 12.33 2.53 41.04
N ASN A 21 13.15 1.79 40.28
CA ASN A 21 14.59 1.82 40.41
C ASN A 21 15.17 3.23 40.24
N ALA A 22 14.76 3.96 39.20
CA ALA A 22 15.26 5.31 38.95
C ALA A 22 14.69 6.32 39.96
N PHE A 23 13.44 6.16 40.39
CA PHE A 23 12.77 7.03 41.35
C PHE A 23 13.41 6.94 42.75
N THR A 24 13.68 5.72 43.23
CA THR A 24 14.28 5.48 44.56
C THR A 24 15.76 5.84 44.61
N ASP A 25 16.54 5.44 43.58
CA ASP A 25 17.97 5.75 43.48
C ASP A 25 18.23 7.26 43.48
N LEU A 26 17.37 8.02 42.80
CA LEU A 26 17.48 9.48 42.77
C LEU A 26 17.02 10.14 44.07
N GLY A 27 15.99 9.59 44.74
CA GLY A 27 15.42 10.18 45.95
C GLY A 27 16.45 10.41 47.06
N HIS A 28 17.25 9.39 47.37
CA HIS A 28 18.32 9.53 48.36
C HIS A 28 19.34 10.61 47.97
N LYS A 29 19.75 10.64 46.69
CA LYS A 29 20.74 11.61 46.17
C LYS A 29 20.25 13.05 46.31
N ILE A 30 18.97 13.30 46.02
CA ILE A 30 18.35 14.62 46.19
C ILE A 30 18.35 15.06 47.65
N ILE A 31 17.99 14.17 48.58
CA ILE A 31 17.96 14.52 50.01
C ILE A 31 19.35 14.91 50.52
N ILE A 32 20.39 14.15 50.14
CA ILE A 32 21.77 14.49 50.52
C ILE A 32 22.22 15.80 49.86
N GLN A 33 21.88 16.01 48.58
CA GLN A 33 22.23 17.23 47.87
C GLN A 33 21.54 18.46 48.46
N ASN A 34 20.25 18.37 48.80
CA ASN A 34 19.50 19.45 49.42
C ASN A 34 20.01 19.76 50.83
N ALA A 35 20.36 18.74 51.61
CA ALA A 35 20.93 18.93 52.95
C ALA A 35 22.26 19.70 52.91
N LEU A 36 23.15 19.37 51.97
CA LEU A 36 24.40 20.13 51.78
C LEU A 36 24.15 21.55 51.30
N PHE A 37 23.19 21.72 50.39
CA PHE A 37 22.81 23.03 49.87
C PHE A 37 22.27 23.97 50.95
N LYS A 38 21.55 23.44 51.95
CA LYS A 38 21.02 24.23 53.07
C LYS A 38 22.07 24.53 54.15
N PHE A 39 23.11 23.70 54.28
CA PHE A 39 24.11 23.83 55.34
C PHE A 39 25.38 24.58 54.92
N TYR A 40 25.88 24.36 53.71
CA TYR A 40 27.13 24.95 53.22
C TYR A 40 26.89 26.04 52.18
N GLU A 41 27.72 27.08 52.20
CA GLU A 41 27.75 28.13 51.17
C GLU A 41 29.14 28.23 50.50
N GLY A 42 29.19 28.89 49.32
CA GLY A 42 30.46 29.25 48.68
C GLY A 42 31.29 28.06 48.15
N THR A 43 32.54 27.95 48.61
CA THR A 43 33.52 26.98 48.06
C THR A 43 33.33 25.57 48.59
N GLU A 44 32.93 25.40 49.85
CA GLU A 44 32.72 24.09 50.47
C GLU A 44 31.56 23.34 49.80
N LEU A 45 30.44 24.03 49.54
CA LEU A 45 29.30 23.48 48.82
C LEU A 45 29.70 22.95 47.42
N ARG A 46 30.54 23.69 46.69
CA ARG A 46 31.04 23.29 45.37
C ARG A 46 31.86 22.01 45.44
N ILE A 47 32.74 21.89 46.45
CA ILE A 47 33.58 20.71 46.67
C ILE A 47 32.70 19.49 47.01
N TYR A 48 31.81 19.60 48.00
CA TYR A 48 30.96 18.47 48.40
C TYR A 48 29.97 18.04 47.31
N THR A 49 29.45 19.00 46.52
CA THR A 49 28.62 18.68 45.35
C THR A 49 29.43 17.91 44.30
N ALA A 50 30.67 18.33 44.02
CA ALA A 50 31.55 17.61 43.10
C ALA A 50 31.89 16.20 43.60
N ILE A 51 32.11 16.03 44.91
CA ILE A 51 32.36 14.72 45.53
C ILE A 51 31.15 13.80 45.39
N ILE A 52 29.92 14.27 45.65
CA ILE A 52 28.71 13.45 45.45
C ILE A 52 28.58 13.04 43.99
N GLN A 53 28.77 13.96 43.05
CA GLN A 53 28.74 13.63 41.62
C GLN A 53 29.79 12.56 41.29
N ALA A 54 31.00 12.65 41.83
CA ALA A 54 32.01 11.61 41.66
C ALA A 54 31.58 10.27 42.30
N MET A 55 30.98 10.27 43.49
CA MET A 55 30.47 9.07 44.17
C MET A 55 29.35 8.37 43.39
N ILE A 56 28.56 9.12 42.62
CA ILE A 56 27.51 8.57 41.74
C ILE A 56 28.14 7.91 40.49
N LEU A 57 29.20 8.49 39.94
CA LEU A 57 29.77 8.09 38.63
C LEU A 57 30.87 7.02 38.74
N LEU A 58 31.72 7.09 39.77
CA LEU A 58 32.87 6.20 39.97
C LEU A 58 32.53 4.70 40.01
N PRO A 59 31.44 4.25 40.68
CA PRO A 59 31.11 2.83 40.74
C PRO A 59 30.91 2.18 39.36
N PHE A 60 30.35 2.90 38.39
CA PHE A 60 30.18 2.42 37.01
C PHE A 60 31.50 2.25 36.27
N ILE A 61 32.52 3.03 36.63
CA ILE A 61 33.88 2.92 36.08
C ILE A 61 34.59 1.73 36.71
N MET A 62 34.52 1.61 38.05
CA MET A 62 35.22 0.58 38.83
C MET A 62 34.71 -0.83 38.55
N THR A 63 33.40 -1.00 38.33
CA THR A 63 32.75 -2.32 38.21
C THR A 63 32.49 -2.77 36.78
N PHE A 64 32.99 -2.05 35.77
CA PHE A 64 32.75 -2.34 34.35
C PHE A 64 32.87 -3.82 34.00
N THR A 65 34.01 -4.45 34.33
CA THR A 65 34.28 -5.84 33.95
C THR A 65 33.44 -6.84 34.75
N PRO A 66 33.37 -6.78 36.10
CA PRO A 66 32.48 -7.65 36.88
C PRO A 66 31.01 -7.53 36.49
N ALA A 67 30.49 -6.32 36.27
CA ALA A 67 29.10 -6.08 35.91
C ALA A 67 28.74 -6.67 34.53
N GLY A 68 29.59 -6.45 33.53
CA GLY A 68 29.43 -7.05 32.21
C GLY A 68 29.44 -8.58 32.26
N PHE A 69 30.39 -9.16 32.98
CA PHE A 69 30.51 -10.60 33.15
C PHE A 69 29.26 -11.23 33.80
N LEU A 70 28.75 -10.65 34.89
CA LEU A 70 27.57 -11.18 35.57
C LEU A 70 26.33 -11.13 34.67
N SER A 71 26.18 -10.06 33.89
CA SER A 71 25.05 -9.87 32.98
C SER A 71 25.05 -10.82 31.78
N ASP A 72 26.21 -11.25 31.30
CA ASP A 72 26.34 -12.21 30.20
C ASP A 72 26.39 -13.66 30.67
N LYS A 73 26.88 -13.92 31.88
CA LYS A 73 26.93 -15.28 32.45
C LYS A 73 25.58 -15.76 32.95
N PHE A 74 24.89 -14.95 33.75
CA PHE A 74 23.64 -15.34 34.39
C PHE A 74 22.43 -14.79 33.63
N PRO A 75 21.26 -15.46 33.70
CA PRO A 75 20.03 -14.93 33.14
C PRO A 75 19.74 -13.52 33.67
N LYS A 76 19.50 -12.56 32.77
CA LYS A 76 19.40 -11.14 33.13
C LYS A 76 18.28 -10.86 34.14
N ASN A 77 17.17 -11.60 34.05
CA ASN A 77 16.09 -11.50 35.04
C ASN A 77 16.56 -11.87 36.46
N ARG A 78 17.42 -12.90 36.63
CA ARG A 78 17.98 -13.26 37.94
C ARG A 78 18.93 -12.20 38.47
N VAL A 79 19.75 -11.61 37.60
CA VAL A 79 20.64 -10.50 37.98
C VAL A 79 19.82 -9.30 38.47
N ILE A 80 18.74 -8.96 37.76
CA ILE A 80 17.80 -7.89 38.16
C ILE A 80 17.16 -8.20 39.52
N VAL A 81 16.65 -9.42 39.72
CA VAL A 81 16.04 -9.85 40.99
C VAL A 81 17.02 -9.72 42.14
N ILE A 82 18.22 -10.33 42.02
CA ILE A 82 19.22 -10.30 43.08
C ILE A 82 19.61 -8.87 43.41
N ALA A 83 19.86 -8.05 42.40
CA ALA A 83 20.25 -6.67 42.60
C ALA A 83 19.13 -5.82 43.24
N ALA A 84 17.85 -6.06 42.91
CA ALA A 84 16.72 -5.40 43.58
C ALA A 84 16.60 -5.79 45.07
N PHE A 85 16.82 -7.07 45.40
CA PHE A 85 16.85 -7.52 46.80
C PHE A 85 18.05 -6.97 47.59
N ILE A 86 19.21 -6.77 46.95
CA ILE A 86 20.37 -6.13 47.57
C ILE A 86 20.10 -4.65 47.90
N ALA A 87 19.25 -3.96 47.14
CA ALA A 87 18.90 -2.56 47.41
C ALA A 87 18.04 -2.37 48.68
N LEU A 88 17.30 -3.39 49.13
CA LEU A 88 16.48 -3.33 50.35
C LEU A 88 17.28 -3.06 51.63
N PRO A 89 18.32 -3.85 51.99
CA PRO A 89 19.12 -3.55 53.17
C PRO A 89 19.85 -2.21 53.05
N ILE A 90 20.28 -1.79 51.84
CA ILE A 90 20.90 -0.48 51.62
C ILE A 90 19.93 0.65 51.93
N THR A 91 18.70 0.61 51.40
CA THR A 91 17.67 1.63 51.67
C THR A 91 17.17 1.62 53.11
N ALA A 92 17.16 0.46 53.77
CA ALA A 92 16.92 0.35 55.20
C ALA A 92 18.03 1.04 56.01
N MET A 93 19.30 0.81 55.68
CA MET A 93 20.43 1.50 56.32
C MET A 93 20.40 3.02 56.09
N ILE A 94 20.02 3.47 54.89
CA ILE A 94 19.82 4.89 54.58
C ILE A 94 18.74 5.47 55.51
N THR A 95 17.61 4.77 55.64
CA THR A 95 16.50 5.20 56.51
C THR A 95 16.92 5.28 57.97
N VAL A 96 17.66 4.29 58.47
CA VAL A 96 18.22 4.31 59.84
C VAL A 96 19.19 5.48 60.03
N SER A 97 19.99 5.80 59.01
CA SER A 97 20.90 6.95 59.05
C SER A 97 20.12 8.27 59.12
N TYR A 98 18.95 8.35 58.46
CA TYR A 98 18.09 9.52 58.56
C TYR A 98 17.48 9.68 59.95
N TYR A 99 17.05 8.57 60.56
CA TYR A 99 16.50 8.56 61.92
C TYR A 99 17.51 8.93 63.00
N THR A 100 18.76 8.49 62.84
CA THR A 100 19.85 8.72 63.81
C THR A 100 20.58 10.04 63.59
N GLY A 101 20.31 10.77 62.50
CA GLY A 101 21.07 11.97 62.12
C GLY A 101 22.50 11.68 61.65
N ALA A 102 22.82 10.44 61.30
CA ALA A 102 24.15 10.04 60.85
C ALA A 102 24.42 10.47 59.40
N PHE A 103 24.60 11.77 59.16
CA PHE A 103 24.74 12.35 57.82
C PHE A 103 25.89 11.72 57.02
N TRP A 104 27.08 11.60 57.59
CA TRP A 104 28.24 11.04 56.88
C TRP A 104 28.05 9.58 56.49
N LEU A 105 27.31 8.81 57.30
CA LEU A 105 26.92 7.44 56.93
C LEU A 105 25.97 7.46 55.74
N ALA A 106 24.95 8.32 55.76
CA ALA A 106 24.04 8.49 54.64
C ALA A 106 24.75 8.99 53.36
N PHE A 107 25.71 9.90 53.48
CA PHE A 107 26.56 10.39 52.41
C PHE A 107 27.37 9.25 51.78
N TRP A 108 28.04 8.40 52.58
CA TRP A 108 28.75 7.22 52.09
C TRP A 108 27.83 6.18 51.43
N LEU A 109 26.61 6.01 51.94
CA LEU A 109 25.61 5.11 51.36
C LEU A 109 25.17 5.52 49.94
N THR A 110 25.39 6.78 49.53
CA THR A 110 25.23 7.20 48.12
C THR A 110 26.15 6.42 47.18
N PHE A 111 27.41 6.19 47.57
CA PHE A 111 28.36 5.39 46.77
C PHE A 111 27.94 3.91 46.73
N VAL A 112 27.50 3.36 47.86
CA VAL A 112 27.05 1.96 47.96
C VAL A 112 25.81 1.71 47.10
N LEU A 113 24.86 2.63 47.12
CA LEU A 113 23.66 2.57 46.27
C LEU A 113 24.03 2.67 44.78
N ALA A 114 24.93 3.60 44.41
CA ALA A 114 25.44 3.71 43.05
C ALA A 114 26.22 2.46 42.59
N LEU A 115 26.95 1.80 43.49
CA LEU A 115 27.62 0.53 43.23
C LEU A 115 26.64 -0.60 42.91
N GLN A 116 25.54 -0.70 43.64
CA GLN A 116 24.46 -1.64 43.32
C GLN A 116 23.87 -1.33 41.93
N SER A 117 23.57 -0.06 41.64
CA SER A 117 23.06 0.39 40.35
C SER A 117 24.01 0.07 39.17
N ALA A 118 25.32 0.07 39.40
CA ALA A 118 26.32 -0.28 38.39
C ALA A 118 26.25 -1.74 37.94
N PHE A 119 25.98 -2.68 38.86
CA PHE A 119 25.75 -4.09 38.52
C PHE A 119 24.38 -4.33 37.88
N TYR A 120 23.38 -3.54 38.28
CA TYR A 120 22.01 -3.64 37.78
C TYR A 120 21.87 -3.20 36.31
N SER A 121 22.54 -2.10 35.94
CA SER A 121 22.32 -1.40 34.66
C SER A 121 22.54 -2.25 33.40
N PRO A 122 23.64 -3.03 33.25
CA PRO A 122 23.83 -3.86 32.05
C PRO A 122 22.75 -4.94 31.88
N ALA A 123 22.29 -5.53 32.99
CA ALA A 123 21.20 -6.51 32.97
C ALA A 123 19.87 -5.86 32.61
N LYS A 124 19.57 -4.68 33.19
CA LYS A 124 18.38 -3.87 32.91
C LYS A 124 18.23 -3.61 31.42
N TYR A 125 19.22 -3.00 30.77
CA TYR A 125 19.12 -2.63 29.36
C TYR A 125 19.27 -3.84 28.42
N GLY A 126 20.04 -4.86 28.79
CA GLY A 126 20.20 -6.07 27.99
C GLY A 126 18.92 -6.91 27.90
N TYR A 127 18.10 -6.86 28.95
CA TYR A 127 16.85 -7.62 29.03
C TYR A 127 15.76 -7.14 28.07
N ILE A 128 15.84 -5.88 27.59
CA ILE A 128 14.92 -5.33 26.58
C ILE A 128 14.89 -6.23 25.34
N ARG A 129 16.07 -6.59 24.83
CA ARG A 129 16.20 -7.43 23.62
C ARG A 129 15.60 -8.83 23.82
N GLU A 130 15.73 -9.40 25.03
CA GLU A 130 15.17 -10.71 25.36
C GLU A 130 13.64 -10.68 25.47
N LEU A 131 13.06 -9.56 25.91
CA LEU A 131 11.62 -9.39 26.00
C LEU A 131 10.97 -9.20 24.63
N VAL A 132 11.44 -8.22 23.84
CA VAL A 132 10.70 -7.77 22.64
C VAL A 132 11.27 -8.25 21.30
N GLY A 133 12.46 -8.86 21.30
CA GLY A 133 13.16 -9.27 20.08
C GLY A 133 13.76 -8.10 19.29
N LYS A 134 14.48 -8.41 18.20
CA LYS A 134 15.23 -7.42 17.40
C LYS A 134 14.34 -6.39 16.69
N ASN A 135 13.14 -6.79 16.24
CA ASN A 135 12.26 -5.94 15.43
C ASN A 135 11.63 -4.78 16.22
N ASN A 136 11.56 -4.90 17.55
CA ASN A 136 10.86 -3.95 18.42
C ASN A 136 11.78 -3.20 19.40
N LEU A 137 13.10 -3.20 19.15
CA LEU A 137 14.07 -2.56 20.04
C LEU A 137 13.84 -1.05 20.18
N ALA A 138 13.56 -0.32 19.09
CA ALA A 138 13.36 1.12 19.16
C ALA A 138 12.09 1.53 19.95
N PRO A 139 10.91 0.93 19.72
CA PRO A 139 9.73 1.20 20.56
C PRO A 139 9.92 0.82 22.03
N ALA A 140 10.65 -0.25 22.32
CA ALA A 140 10.91 -0.64 23.70
C ALA A 140 11.90 0.30 24.41
N ASN A 141 13.00 0.68 23.76
CA ASN A 141 13.95 1.67 24.28
C ASN A 141 13.29 3.06 24.46
N SER A 142 12.37 3.43 23.55
CA SER A 142 11.54 4.63 23.68
C SER A 142 10.71 4.64 24.97
N ALA A 143 10.00 3.55 25.25
CA ALA A 143 9.20 3.43 26.48
C ALA A 143 10.07 3.44 27.74
N VAL A 144 11.18 2.70 27.74
CA VAL A 144 12.14 2.67 28.86
C VAL A 144 12.69 4.08 29.11
N GLN A 145 13.12 4.79 28.07
CA GLN A 145 13.66 6.14 28.21
C GLN A 145 12.63 7.13 28.75
N ALA A 146 11.40 7.11 28.22
CA ALA A 146 10.31 7.96 28.70
C ALA A 146 10.02 7.70 30.19
N VAL A 147 9.93 6.42 30.59
CA VAL A 147 9.68 6.03 31.98
C VAL A 147 10.83 6.43 32.91
N THR A 148 12.08 6.23 32.51
CA THR A 148 13.25 6.63 33.32
C THR A 148 13.29 8.14 33.53
N ILE A 149 13.03 8.95 32.49
CA ILE A 149 13.04 10.42 32.63
C ILE A 149 11.84 10.90 33.45
N SER A 150 10.66 10.30 33.29
CA SER A 150 9.51 10.57 34.16
C SER A 150 9.80 10.23 35.62
N ALA A 151 10.50 9.13 35.89
CA ALA A 151 10.93 8.75 37.23
C ALA A 151 11.93 9.75 37.82
N ILE A 152 12.88 10.23 37.01
CA ILE A 152 13.84 11.26 37.43
C ILE A 152 13.12 12.56 37.77
N LEU A 153 12.29 13.09 36.87
CA LEU A 153 11.55 14.34 37.10
C LEU A 153 10.57 14.23 38.28
N GLY A 154 9.81 13.14 38.32
CA GLY A 154 8.88 12.86 39.41
C GLY A 154 9.61 12.70 40.74
N GLY A 155 10.76 12.03 40.75
CA GLY A 155 11.62 11.88 41.92
C GLY A 155 12.14 13.25 42.40
N THR A 156 12.73 14.04 41.50
CA THR A 156 13.17 15.41 41.81
C THR A 156 12.07 16.24 42.44
N LEU A 157 10.86 16.23 41.88
CA LEU A 157 9.74 16.97 42.44
C LEU A 157 9.29 16.42 43.80
N VAL A 158 8.98 15.13 43.88
CA VAL A 158 8.39 14.50 45.08
C VAL A 158 9.35 14.56 46.27
N TYR A 159 10.60 14.17 46.08
CA TYR A 159 11.58 14.18 47.17
C TYR A 159 11.95 15.60 47.61
N THR A 160 11.99 16.57 46.69
CA THR A 160 12.22 17.98 47.06
C THR A 160 11.02 18.57 47.81
N LEU A 161 9.79 18.26 47.39
CA LEU A 161 8.59 18.71 48.08
C LEU A 161 8.50 18.12 49.50
N PHE A 162 8.78 16.82 49.67
CA PHE A 162 8.82 16.22 51.00
C PHE A 162 9.96 16.77 51.85
N PHE A 163 11.12 17.05 51.24
CA PHE A 163 12.23 17.69 51.94
C PHE A 163 11.81 19.06 52.48
N GLU A 164 11.33 19.96 51.63
CA GLU A 164 10.94 21.32 52.05
C GLU A 164 9.72 21.33 53.00
N SER A 165 8.77 20.40 52.84
CA SER A 165 7.59 20.32 53.72
C SER A 165 7.90 19.85 55.13
N TRP A 166 8.98 19.10 55.33
CA TRP A 166 9.37 18.54 56.63
C TRP A 166 10.68 19.14 57.16
N PHE A 167 11.31 20.02 56.39
CA PHE A 167 12.50 20.76 56.80
C PHE A 167 12.18 21.72 57.95
N SER A 168 13.01 21.69 59.00
CA SER A 168 12.97 22.65 60.11
C SER A 168 14.09 23.68 59.96
N THR A 169 13.82 24.94 60.31
CA THR A 169 14.83 26.02 60.28
C THR A 169 15.79 25.99 61.47
N ASP A 170 15.50 25.20 62.51
CA ASP A 170 16.34 25.08 63.71
C ASP A 170 17.31 23.89 63.54
N PHE A 171 18.53 24.15 63.03
CA PHE A 171 19.58 23.15 62.85
C PHE A 171 20.97 23.69 63.22
N GLU A 172 21.78 22.89 63.91
CA GLU A 172 23.18 23.22 64.26
C GLU A 172 24.18 22.39 63.45
N ASN A 173 23.78 21.18 63.03
CA ASN A 173 24.60 20.27 62.25
C ASN A 173 23.81 19.62 61.08
N LEU A 174 24.53 19.02 60.12
CA LEU A 174 23.93 18.30 58.97
C LEU A 174 23.01 17.13 59.37
N GLY A 175 23.22 16.55 60.55
CA GLY A 175 22.42 15.46 61.09
C GLY A 175 21.01 15.92 61.48
N ASP A 176 20.87 17.12 62.04
CA ASP A 176 19.59 17.71 62.44
C ASP A 176 18.68 17.91 61.20
N ILE A 177 19.27 18.39 60.10
CA ILE A 177 18.59 18.52 58.80
C ILE A 177 18.08 17.15 58.34
N LEU A 178 18.90 16.10 58.46
CA LEU A 178 18.53 14.77 58.02
C LEU A 178 17.43 14.13 58.88
N GLN A 179 17.43 14.41 60.20
CA GLN A 179 16.39 13.97 61.13
C GLN A 179 15.05 14.64 60.85
N SER A 180 15.05 15.91 60.41
CA SER A 180 13.81 16.61 60.05
C SER A 180 13.05 15.90 58.91
N VAL A 181 13.78 15.28 57.98
CA VAL A 181 13.23 14.57 56.81
C VAL A 181 13.20 13.04 56.96
N LYS A 182 13.30 12.51 58.19
CA LYS A 182 13.42 11.06 58.47
C LYS A 182 12.33 10.18 57.83
N TYR A 183 11.10 10.70 57.69
CA TYR A 183 9.98 9.96 57.11
C TYR A 183 10.14 9.70 55.61
N VAL A 184 10.97 10.47 54.91
CA VAL A 184 11.31 10.24 53.49
C VAL A 184 11.98 8.88 53.28
N GLY A 185 12.74 8.39 54.27
CA GLY A 185 13.42 7.10 54.19
C GLY A 185 12.47 5.92 53.93
N PHE A 186 11.28 5.93 54.54
CA PHE A 186 10.28 4.88 54.29
C PHE A 186 9.80 4.83 52.84
N LEU A 187 9.73 5.98 52.16
CA LEU A 187 9.37 6.02 50.76
C LEU A 187 10.42 5.27 49.89
N LEU A 188 11.71 5.36 50.25
CA LEU A 188 12.78 4.61 49.59
C LEU A 188 12.63 3.09 49.81
N ILE A 189 12.31 2.67 51.04
CA ILE A 189 12.10 1.24 51.37
C ILE A 189 10.89 0.70 50.62
N ILE A 190 9.75 1.39 50.66
CA ILE A 190 8.51 0.97 50.00
C ILE A 190 8.74 0.84 48.49
N GLY A 191 9.37 1.84 47.87
CA GLY A 191 9.68 1.80 46.43
C GLY A 191 10.55 0.60 46.05
N THR A 192 11.58 0.32 46.86
CA THR A 192 12.52 -0.80 46.63
C THR A 192 11.86 -2.16 46.90
N LEU A 193 10.96 -2.25 47.88
CA LEU A 193 10.19 -3.47 48.17
C LEU A 193 9.25 -3.83 47.02
N ILE A 194 8.52 -2.84 46.50
CA ILE A 194 7.64 -3.04 45.35
C ILE A 194 8.48 -3.45 44.12
N GLU A 195 9.65 -2.83 43.91
CA GLU A 195 10.57 -3.21 42.85
C GLU A 195 10.99 -4.69 42.95
N ALA A 196 11.45 -5.12 44.13
CA ALA A 196 11.90 -6.49 44.37
C ALA A 196 10.78 -7.52 44.17
N LEU A 197 9.57 -7.24 44.65
CA LEU A 197 8.40 -8.11 44.47
C LEU A 197 7.98 -8.23 42.99
N LEU A 198 8.03 -7.12 42.24
CA LEU A 198 7.73 -7.14 40.81
C LEU A 198 8.83 -7.84 40.00
N ALA A 199 10.09 -7.74 40.41
CA ALA A 199 11.22 -8.41 39.74
C ALA A 199 11.03 -9.93 39.69
N LEU A 200 10.39 -10.54 40.70
CA LEU A 200 10.05 -11.96 40.72
C LEU A 200 9.08 -12.38 39.60
N ARG A 201 8.33 -11.45 39.01
CA ARG A 201 7.40 -11.71 37.91
C ARG A 201 8.06 -11.69 36.52
N LEU A 202 9.36 -11.42 36.43
CA LEU A 202 10.07 -11.34 35.15
C LEU A 202 10.32 -12.74 34.55
N PRO A 203 9.89 -13.00 33.30
CA PRO A 203 10.00 -14.32 32.69
C PRO A 203 11.46 -14.75 32.43
N LEU A 204 11.77 -16.01 32.68
CA LEU A 204 13.06 -16.58 32.29
C LEU A 204 13.10 -16.82 30.76
N LYS A 205 14.06 -16.21 30.06
CA LYS A 205 14.21 -16.34 28.59
C LYS A 205 15.50 -17.02 28.15
N GLN A 206 16.57 -16.89 28.93
CA GLN A 206 17.86 -17.52 28.65
C GLN A 206 18.33 -18.36 29.84
N GLN A 207 19.21 -19.32 29.55
CA GLN A 207 19.87 -20.16 30.56
C GLN A 207 21.28 -19.61 30.88
N THR A 208 21.82 -20.00 32.02
CA THR A 208 23.17 -19.63 32.47
C THR A 208 24.23 -20.14 31.49
N ASN A 209 25.16 -19.29 31.07
CA ASN A 209 26.28 -19.68 30.23
C ASN A 209 27.40 -20.31 31.07
N LEU A 210 27.50 -21.64 31.04
CA LEU A 210 28.47 -22.41 31.83
C LEU A 210 29.93 -22.27 31.34
N MET A 211 30.13 -21.80 30.10
CA MET A 211 31.47 -21.64 29.52
C MET A 211 32.19 -20.38 30.00
N LEU A 212 31.45 -19.40 30.54
CA LEU A 212 32.03 -18.15 31.03
C LEU A 212 32.61 -18.32 32.45
N LYS A 213 33.94 -18.19 32.56
CA LYS A 213 34.69 -18.21 33.83
C LYS A 213 35.36 -16.87 34.10
N PHE A 214 35.25 -16.37 35.33
CA PHE A 214 35.91 -15.15 35.79
C PHE A 214 37.17 -15.51 36.56
N ALA A 215 38.33 -14.99 36.13
CA ALA A 215 39.60 -15.21 36.81
C ALA A 215 40.15 -13.90 37.38
N VAL A 216 40.58 -13.92 38.65
CA VAL A 216 41.06 -12.71 39.34
C VAL A 216 42.39 -12.21 38.77
N LYS A 217 43.30 -13.11 38.38
CA LYS A 217 44.62 -12.74 37.83
C LYS A 217 44.53 -11.89 36.54
N PRO A 218 43.74 -12.24 35.51
CA PRO A 218 43.53 -11.38 34.34
C PRO A 218 42.81 -10.06 34.62
N TYR A 219 41.96 -10.00 35.65
CA TYR A 219 41.28 -8.77 36.07
C TYR A 219 42.26 -7.74 36.62
N LEU A 220 43.11 -8.15 37.58
CA LEU A 220 44.15 -7.28 38.16
C LEU A 220 45.18 -6.80 37.12
N LYS A 221 45.45 -7.60 36.08
CA LYS A 221 46.32 -7.23 34.95
C LYS A 221 45.63 -6.40 33.84
N MET A 222 44.41 -5.90 34.08
CA MET A 222 43.62 -5.11 33.11
C MET A 222 43.36 -5.79 31.76
N ARG A 223 43.56 -7.11 31.65
CA ARG A 223 43.38 -7.85 30.40
C ARG A 223 41.92 -7.92 29.98
N TYR A 224 41.01 -8.10 30.94
CA TYR A 224 39.58 -8.08 30.66
C TYR A 224 39.08 -6.70 30.23
N LEU A 225 39.55 -5.62 30.84
CA LEU A 225 39.24 -4.25 30.43
C LEU A 225 39.58 -4.05 28.94
N LYS A 226 40.80 -4.40 28.54
CA LYS A 226 41.27 -4.30 27.15
C LYS A 226 40.45 -5.16 26.20
N ASN A 227 40.15 -6.42 26.56
CA ASN A 227 39.37 -7.33 25.72
C ASN A 227 37.91 -6.91 25.56
N ASN A 228 37.28 -6.47 26.65
CA ASN A 228 35.88 -6.05 26.64
C ASN A 228 35.70 -4.75 25.84
N LEU A 229 36.61 -3.78 26.01
CA LEU A 229 36.65 -2.57 25.16
C LEU A 229 36.94 -2.91 23.70
N LYS A 230 37.83 -3.87 23.42
CA LYS A 230 38.08 -4.35 22.06
C LYS A 230 36.82 -4.95 21.42
N SER A 231 35.99 -5.68 22.16
CA SER A 231 34.71 -6.17 21.64
C SER A 231 33.80 -5.01 21.23
N ALA A 232 33.65 -3.98 22.08
CA ALA A 232 32.85 -2.80 21.77
C ALA A 232 33.38 -1.99 20.58
N TRP A 233 34.70 -1.79 20.46
CA TRP A 233 35.30 -1.01 19.36
C TRP A 233 35.46 -1.82 18.06
N SER A 234 35.42 -3.16 18.09
CA SER A 234 35.52 -3.98 16.89
C SER A 234 34.39 -3.76 15.88
N HIS A 235 33.21 -3.34 16.36
CA HIS A 235 32.07 -3.04 15.51
C HIS A 235 31.83 -1.53 15.48
N GLN A 236 32.10 -0.90 14.32
CA GLN A 236 32.02 0.55 14.16
C GLN A 236 30.65 1.12 14.59
N GLY A 237 29.55 0.43 14.30
CA GLY A 237 28.20 0.87 14.70
C GLY A 237 27.96 0.88 16.21
N ILE A 238 28.59 -0.02 16.97
CA ILE A 238 28.47 -0.07 18.44
C ILE A 238 29.29 1.06 19.03
N TRP A 239 30.55 1.18 18.62
CA TRP A 239 31.46 2.21 19.11
C TRP A 239 30.96 3.62 18.89
N LEU A 240 30.51 3.94 17.66
CA LEU A 240 29.95 5.25 17.35
C LEU A 240 28.70 5.57 18.17
N SER A 241 27.89 4.54 18.47
CA SER A 241 26.71 4.74 19.32
C SER A 241 27.08 5.04 20.77
N ILE A 242 28.10 4.35 21.31
CA ILE A 242 28.65 4.59 22.66
C ILE A 242 29.23 6.01 22.76
N ILE A 243 30.05 6.42 21.79
CA ILE A 243 30.64 7.77 21.77
C ILE A 243 29.55 8.85 21.67
N GLY A 244 28.54 8.66 20.83
CA GLY A 244 27.41 9.58 20.73
C GLY A 244 26.72 9.78 22.09
N LEU A 245 26.33 8.68 22.74
CA LEU A 245 25.70 8.71 24.07
C LEU A 245 26.61 9.35 25.12
N ALA A 246 27.90 9.00 25.13
CA ALA A 246 28.87 9.54 26.08
C ALA A 246 29.01 11.06 25.97
N VAL A 247 29.11 11.60 24.74
CA VAL A 247 29.15 13.04 24.49
C VAL A 247 27.85 13.72 24.93
N PHE A 248 26.69 13.13 24.63
CA PHE A 248 25.40 13.70 25.05
C PHE A 248 25.27 13.81 26.58
N PHE A 249 25.61 12.75 27.32
CA PHE A 249 25.56 12.80 28.78
C PHE A 249 26.63 13.73 29.38
N ALA A 250 27.81 13.82 28.77
CA ALA A 250 28.84 14.78 29.18
C ALA A 250 28.38 16.24 29.02
N ILE A 251 27.69 16.57 27.92
CA ILE A 251 27.09 17.90 27.73
C ILE A 251 26.05 18.20 28.81
N ASN A 252 25.16 17.24 29.12
CA ASN A 252 24.18 17.41 30.18
C ASN A 252 24.82 17.63 31.55
N GLN A 253 25.94 16.95 31.84
CA GLN A 253 26.66 17.13 33.09
C GLN A 253 27.20 18.55 33.23
N VAL A 254 27.74 19.13 32.15
CA VAL A 254 28.24 20.52 32.16
C VAL A 254 27.08 21.52 32.20
N LEU A 255 25.98 21.26 31.50
CA LEU A 255 24.76 22.08 31.58
C LEU A 255 24.22 22.13 33.02
N LEU A 256 24.14 20.99 33.70
CA LEU A 256 23.71 20.92 35.10
C LEU A 256 24.63 21.69 36.05
N ALA A 257 25.94 21.67 35.80
CA ALA A 257 26.90 22.37 36.64
C ALA A 257 26.88 23.90 36.45
N ASN A 258 26.70 24.40 35.22
CA ASN A 258 26.95 25.81 34.90
C ASN A 258 25.70 26.63 34.56
N PHE A 259 24.55 25.99 34.24
CA PHE A 259 23.38 26.74 33.75
C PHE A 259 22.83 27.74 34.75
N GLY A 260 22.76 27.39 36.04
CA GLY A 260 22.32 28.32 37.08
C GLY A 260 23.21 29.57 37.17
N ALA A 261 24.53 29.39 37.06
CA ALA A 261 25.48 30.50 37.06
C ALA A 261 25.34 31.37 35.80
N HIS A 262 25.14 30.75 34.64
CA HIS A 262 24.89 31.47 33.38
C HIS A 262 23.59 32.26 33.40
N LEU A 263 22.51 31.69 33.97
CA LEU A 263 21.23 32.39 34.10
C LEU A 263 21.36 33.65 34.95
N LYS A 264 22.11 33.56 36.05
CA LYS A 264 22.43 34.71 36.92
C LYS A 264 23.26 35.77 36.19
N GLU A 265 24.25 35.34 35.41
CA GLU A 265 25.17 36.25 34.68
C GLU A 265 24.47 36.99 33.52
N VAL A 266 23.58 36.31 32.78
CA VAL A 266 23.00 36.82 31.53
C VAL A 266 21.60 37.43 31.70
N VAL A 267 20.78 36.87 32.58
CA VAL A 267 19.37 37.28 32.78
C VAL A 267 19.17 38.07 34.07
N GLY A 268 20.12 37.98 35.01
CA GLY A 268 20.01 38.60 36.34
C GLY A 268 19.08 37.85 37.29
N GLU A 269 18.60 36.66 36.92
CA GLU A 269 17.72 35.83 37.75
C GLU A 269 18.54 35.09 38.82
N THR A 270 18.16 35.25 40.08
CA THR A 270 18.88 34.68 41.22
C THR A 270 18.18 33.46 41.81
N ASP A 271 16.92 33.19 41.43
CA ASP A 271 16.17 32.04 41.92
C ASP A 271 16.62 30.72 41.23
N THR A 272 17.30 29.88 41.99
CA THR A 272 17.75 28.55 41.54
C THR A 272 16.59 27.61 41.20
N ARG A 273 15.38 27.85 41.75
CA ARG A 273 14.17 27.09 41.42
C ARG A 273 13.75 27.32 39.98
N ILE A 274 13.93 28.55 39.47
CA ILE A 274 13.63 28.89 38.07
C ILE A 274 14.62 28.20 37.14
N ALA A 275 15.92 28.21 37.46
CA ALA A 275 16.94 27.51 36.69
C ALA A 275 16.68 25.99 36.61
N ASN A 276 16.41 25.35 37.76
CA ASN A 276 16.09 23.92 37.83
C ASN A 276 14.75 23.60 37.14
N GLY A 277 13.76 24.48 37.23
CA GLY A 277 12.48 24.37 36.53
C GLY A 277 12.63 24.40 35.01
N ILE A 278 13.42 25.33 34.49
CA ILE A 278 13.74 25.42 33.05
C ILE A 278 14.48 24.16 32.58
N MET A 279 15.46 23.68 33.36
CA MET A 279 16.16 22.43 33.05
C MET A 279 15.24 21.21 33.07
N ALA A 280 14.28 21.14 33.99
CA ALA A 280 13.30 20.05 34.08
C ALA A 280 12.44 19.96 32.81
N LEU A 281 12.17 21.08 32.13
CA LEU A 281 11.46 21.08 30.85
C LEU A 281 12.22 20.33 29.74
N ALA A 282 13.56 20.26 29.79
CA ALA A 282 14.30 19.37 28.90
C ALA A 282 13.98 17.90 29.15
N GLY A 283 13.72 17.49 30.40
CA GLY A 283 13.23 16.14 30.68
C GLY A 283 11.89 15.86 30.00
N ILE A 284 10.94 16.80 30.06
CA ILE A 284 9.65 16.69 29.34
C ILE A 284 9.88 16.59 27.84
N GLY A 285 10.79 17.42 27.31
CA GLY A 285 11.25 17.34 25.92
C GLY A 285 11.74 15.93 25.56
N ILE A 286 12.62 15.32 26.37
CA ILE A 286 13.15 13.97 26.12
C ILE A 286 12.03 12.94 26.08
N ILE A 287 11.04 13.03 26.96
CA ILE A 287 9.86 12.14 26.95
C ILE A 287 9.11 12.27 25.62
N LEU A 288 8.82 13.51 25.18
CA LEU A 288 8.13 13.76 23.91
C LEU A 288 8.94 13.24 22.71
N GLY A 289 10.24 13.49 22.69
CA GLY A 289 11.17 13.01 21.67
C GLY A 289 11.25 11.49 21.62
N ALA A 290 11.37 10.83 22.79
CA ALA A 290 11.40 9.39 22.90
C ALA A 290 10.11 8.76 22.37
N ILE A 291 8.93 9.26 22.77
CA ILE A 291 7.63 8.79 22.28
C ILE A 291 7.52 8.96 20.76
N PHE A 292 8.02 10.08 20.22
CA PHE A 292 8.05 10.33 18.79
C PHE A 292 8.90 9.29 18.04
N VAL A 293 10.12 9.00 18.51
CA VAL A 293 10.99 7.95 17.92
C VAL A 293 10.29 6.59 17.92
N GLY A 294 9.63 6.21 19.02
CA GLY A 294 8.93 4.94 19.14
C GLY A 294 7.75 4.80 18.17
N LYS A 295 7.08 5.92 17.84
CA LYS A 295 6.00 5.94 16.84
C LYS A 295 6.52 5.79 15.41
N VAL A 296 7.67 6.39 15.10
CA VAL A 296 8.22 6.42 13.75
C VAL A 296 9.07 5.17 13.44
N SER A 297 9.78 4.62 14.42
CA SER A 297 10.67 3.45 14.28
C SER A 297 9.92 2.12 14.51
N LYS A 298 8.76 1.94 13.87
CA LYS A 298 8.00 0.69 13.96
C LYS A 298 8.61 -0.36 13.03
N ASN A 299 8.91 -1.54 13.55
CA ASN A 299 9.48 -2.71 12.84
C ASN A 299 10.95 -2.58 12.38
N TYR A 300 11.56 -1.39 12.47
CA TYR A 300 13.00 -1.16 12.24
C TYR A 300 13.50 0.08 13.01
N ILE A 301 14.81 0.22 13.16
CA ILE A 301 15.44 1.37 13.83
C ILE A 301 15.67 2.49 12.81
N GLU A 302 15.00 3.64 12.97
CA GLU A 302 15.20 4.79 12.08
C GLU A 302 16.45 5.60 12.48
N THR A 303 17.57 5.33 11.82
CA THR A 303 18.85 5.98 12.11
C THR A 303 18.95 7.42 11.61
N GLY A 304 18.04 7.85 10.72
CA GLY A 304 18.02 9.23 10.19
C GLY A 304 17.71 10.30 11.26
N MET A 305 17.20 9.91 12.42
CA MET A 305 16.97 10.84 13.54
C MET A 305 18.24 11.21 14.29
N ILE A 306 19.30 10.39 14.22
CA ILE A 306 20.54 10.63 14.97
C ILE A 306 21.21 11.95 14.52
N PRO A 307 21.46 12.20 13.21
CA PRO A 307 22.05 13.46 12.79
C PRO A 307 21.13 14.66 13.04
N LEU A 308 19.80 14.45 12.97
CA LEU A 308 18.82 15.49 13.29
C LEU A 308 18.83 15.87 14.78
N GLY A 309 18.93 14.88 15.67
CA GLY A 309 19.10 15.08 17.11
C GLY A 309 20.39 15.83 17.44
N ALA A 310 21.51 15.41 16.84
CA ALA A 310 22.80 16.08 17.00
C ALA A 310 22.76 17.54 16.55
N LEU A 311 22.14 17.82 15.39
CA LEU A 311 21.95 19.18 14.90
C LEU A 311 21.12 20.02 15.86
N GLY A 312 20.03 19.49 16.41
CA GLY A 312 19.21 20.19 17.39
C GLY A 312 19.96 20.52 18.69
N ILE A 313 20.81 19.60 19.17
CA ILE A 313 21.68 19.83 20.34
C ILE A 313 22.73 20.92 20.04
N CYS A 314 23.33 20.90 18.86
CA CYS A 314 24.30 21.93 18.43
C CYS A 314 23.65 23.32 18.37
N VAL A 315 22.47 23.43 17.75
CA VAL A 315 21.71 24.68 17.66
C VAL A 315 21.30 25.17 19.05
N PHE A 316 20.90 24.26 19.95
CA PHE A 316 20.60 24.61 21.34
C PHE A 316 21.79 25.27 22.05
N LEU A 317 22.96 24.64 22.04
CA LEU A 317 24.14 25.17 22.74
C LEU A 317 24.59 26.53 22.20
N PHE A 318 24.48 26.72 20.88
CA PHE A 318 24.75 28.02 20.27
C PHE A 318 23.70 29.07 20.66
N SER A 319 22.42 28.67 20.73
CA SER A 319 21.30 29.59 21.05
C SER A 319 21.26 29.99 22.52
N LEU A 320 21.76 29.13 23.41
CA LEU A 320 21.79 29.35 24.85
C LEU A 320 22.63 30.58 25.25
N THR A 321 23.62 30.97 24.43
CA THR A 321 24.56 32.05 24.79
C THR A 321 24.01 33.45 24.58
N PHE A 322 22.96 33.63 23.78
CA PHE A 322 22.40 34.95 23.45
C PHE A 322 20.92 35.15 23.81
N ILE A 323 20.19 34.09 24.18
CA ILE A 323 18.79 34.22 24.60
C ILE A 323 18.74 34.66 26.07
N GLN A 324 18.17 35.85 26.31
CA GLN A 324 18.07 36.47 27.63
C GLN A 324 16.66 36.34 28.26
N ASN A 325 15.66 35.92 27.49
CA ASN A 325 14.28 35.88 27.96
C ASN A 325 13.92 34.49 28.52
N LEU A 326 13.40 34.45 29.76
CA LEU A 326 13.05 33.22 30.49
C LEU A 326 12.07 32.31 29.73
N TRP A 327 11.05 32.86 29.08
CA TRP A 327 10.07 32.06 28.32
C TRP A 327 10.71 31.39 27.10
N PHE A 328 11.58 32.11 26.40
CA PHE A 328 12.31 31.55 25.28
C PHE A 328 13.33 30.50 25.74
N LEU A 329 13.98 30.68 26.90
CA LEU A 329 14.83 29.66 27.51
C LEU A 329 14.03 28.39 27.85
N ALA A 330 12.84 28.51 28.43
CA ALA A 330 11.96 27.39 28.73
C ALA A 330 11.57 26.58 27.47
N ILE A 331 11.21 27.27 26.38
CA ILE A 331 10.94 26.64 25.08
C ILE A 331 12.21 25.97 24.54
N LEU A 332 13.34 26.67 24.61
CA LEU A 332 14.62 26.20 24.12
C LEU A 332 15.06 24.90 24.82
N PHE A 333 14.94 24.80 26.14
CA PHE A 333 15.22 23.56 26.89
C PHE A 333 14.25 22.43 26.54
N THR A 334 12.96 22.74 26.33
CA THR A 334 11.99 21.73 25.85
C THR A 334 12.37 21.17 24.48
N VAL A 335 12.77 22.05 23.56
CA VAL A 335 13.22 21.68 22.20
C VAL A 335 14.52 20.88 22.26
N TYR A 336 15.49 21.30 23.10
CA TYR A 336 16.71 20.54 23.36
C TYR A 336 16.41 19.12 23.84
N GLY A 337 15.52 19.00 24.83
CA GLY A 337 15.07 17.72 25.32
C GLY A 337 14.48 16.84 24.22
N PHE A 338 13.61 17.42 23.38
CA PHE A 338 13.02 16.71 22.24
C PHE A 338 14.10 16.12 21.33
N PHE A 339 15.07 16.93 20.89
CA PHE A 339 16.19 16.47 20.07
C PHE A 339 17.12 15.47 20.80
N GLY A 340 17.27 15.60 22.11
CA GLY A 340 17.94 14.59 22.95
C GLY A 340 17.23 13.23 22.89
N GLY A 341 15.90 13.20 22.96
CA GLY A 341 15.11 11.99 22.78
C GLY A 341 15.28 11.35 21.39
N LEU A 342 15.36 12.16 20.33
CA LEU A 342 15.64 11.73 18.95
C LEU A 342 17.04 11.12 18.80
N PHE A 343 17.97 11.51 19.66
CA PHE A 343 19.36 11.07 19.63
C PHE A 343 19.59 9.81 20.46
N ILE A 344 19.15 9.79 21.73
CA ILE A 344 19.45 8.71 22.70
C ILE A 344 18.79 7.38 22.31
N VAL A 345 17.51 7.42 21.91
CA VAL A 345 16.71 6.20 21.72
C VAL A 345 17.26 5.33 20.57
N PRO A 346 17.55 5.89 19.37
CA PRO A 346 18.14 5.09 18.30
C PRO A 346 19.53 4.55 18.65
N LEU A 347 20.38 5.32 19.33
CA LEU A 347 21.74 4.87 19.69
C LEU A 347 21.71 3.68 20.66
N ASN A 348 20.87 3.73 21.70
CA ASN A 348 20.68 2.60 22.61
C ASN A 348 20.13 1.35 21.88
N ALA A 349 19.18 1.55 20.97
CA ALA A 349 18.64 0.46 20.17
C ALA A 349 19.70 -0.16 19.22
N LEU A 350 20.58 0.66 18.62
CA LEU A 350 21.65 0.20 17.74
C LEU A 350 22.71 -0.62 18.49
N ILE A 351 23.09 -0.21 19.70
CA ILE A 351 24.01 -0.98 20.55
C ILE A 351 23.45 -2.38 20.78
N GLN A 352 22.17 -2.47 21.18
CA GLN A 352 21.49 -3.74 21.43
C GLN A 352 21.29 -4.57 20.16
N TYR A 353 21.07 -3.93 19.01
CA TYR A 353 20.84 -4.59 17.72
C TYR A 353 22.11 -5.25 17.18
N TYR A 354 23.26 -4.54 17.22
CA TYR A 354 24.52 -5.04 16.69
C TYR A 354 25.28 -5.98 17.63
N ALA A 355 25.02 -5.91 18.94
CA ALA A 355 25.67 -6.79 19.91
C ALA A 355 25.46 -8.27 19.57
N LYS A 356 26.52 -9.09 19.70
CA LYS A 356 26.42 -10.55 19.52
C LYS A 356 25.60 -11.18 20.65
N GLU A 357 25.02 -12.34 20.38
CA GLU A 357 24.30 -13.11 21.40
C GLU A 357 25.31 -13.60 22.45
N GLY A 358 25.04 -13.26 23.72
CA GLY A 358 25.93 -13.57 24.85
C GLY A 358 26.98 -12.50 25.19
N GLU A 359 27.06 -11.38 24.44
CA GLU A 359 27.99 -10.25 24.73
C GLU A 359 27.26 -8.93 25.02
N VAL A 360 25.92 -8.96 25.07
CA VAL A 360 25.08 -7.75 25.20
C VAL A 360 25.35 -7.03 26.52
N GLY A 361 25.50 -7.76 27.62
CA GLY A 361 25.78 -7.21 28.94
C GLY A 361 27.15 -6.52 29.00
N THR A 362 28.20 -7.14 28.47
CA THR A 362 29.54 -6.56 28.40
C THR A 362 29.58 -5.29 27.57
N ILE A 363 28.89 -5.28 26.41
CA ILE A 363 28.81 -4.10 25.55
C ILE A 363 28.05 -2.94 26.24
N LEU A 364 26.95 -3.23 26.94
CA LEU A 364 26.20 -2.22 27.70
C LEU A 364 26.99 -1.72 28.93
N ALA A 365 27.76 -2.58 29.58
CA ALA A 365 28.68 -2.16 30.63
C ALA A 365 29.78 -1.25 30.05
N ALA A 366 30.25 -1.50 28.83
CA ALA A 366 31.23 -0.64 28.16
C ALA A 366 30.63 0.73 27.83
N ASN A 367 29.36 0.77 27.42
CA ASN A 367 28.62 2.02 27.24
C ASN A 367 28.58 2.84 28.54
N ASN A 368 28.26 2.22 29.67
CA ASN A 368 28.26 2.88 30.97
C ASN A 368 29.66 3.36 31.35
N PHE A 369 30.69 2.52 31.18
CA PHE A 369 32.08 2.88 31.50
C PHE A 369 32.54 4.12 30.73
N VAL A 370 32.38 4.11 29.40
CA VAL A 370 32.80 5.24 28.55
C VAL A 370 31.97 6.50 28.84
N GLY A 371 30.65 6.37 29.02
CA GLY A 371 29.79 7.50 29.34
C GLY A 371 30.15 8.18 30.66
N ASN A 372 30.39 7.40 31.73
CA ASN A 372 30.78 7.95 33.03
C ASN A 372 32.17 8.58 33.02
N LEU A 373 33.11 8.01 32.27
CA LEU A 373 34.43 8.61 32.08
C LEU A 373 34.33 9.98 31.36
N PHE A 374 33.50 10.09 30.33
CA PHE A 374 33.27 11.35 29.61
C PHE A 374 32.59 12.39 30.50
N MET A 375 31.58 12.00 31.29
CA MET A 375 30.92 12.90 32.24
C MET A 375 31.90 13.46 33.27
N LEU A 376 32.75 12.62 33.88
CA LEU A 376 33.78 13.07 34.82
C LEU A 376 34.82 13.97 34.14
N ALA A 377 35.29 13.60 32.95
CA ALA A 377 36.27 14.39 32.21
C ALA A 377 35.73 15.80 31.87
N PHE A 378 34.51 15.89 31.35
CA PHE A 378 33.89 17.17 30.99
C PHE A 378 33.55 18.02 32.21
N LEU A 379 33.10 17.39 33.31
CA LEU A 379 32.91 18.08 34.58
C LEU A 379 34.24 18.64 35.10
N GLY A 380 35.32 17.85 35.06
CA GLY A 380 36.66 18.30 35.44
C GLY A 380 37.17 19.46 34.58
N VAL A 381 36.98 19.39 33.26
CA VAL A 381 37.31 20.50 32.34
C VAL A 381 36.48 21.74 32.68
N SER A 382 35.18 21.60 32.94
CA SER A 382 34.30 22.70 33.31
C SER A 382 34.75 23.39 34.61
N ILE A 383 35.08 22.60 35.63
CA ILE A 383 35.61 23.10 36.91
C ILE A 383 36.96 23.81 36.67
N GLY A 384 37.86 23.22 35.87
CA GLY A 384 39.15 23.83 35.52
C GLY A 384 39.01 25.16 34.79
N LEU A 385 38.08 25.27 33.84
CA LEU A 385 37.77 26.52 33.15
C LEU A 385 37.24 27.59 34.12
N SER A 386 36.41 27.19 35.07
CA SER A 386 35.92 28.09 36.14
C SER A 386 37.06 28.60 37.04
N PHE A 387 38.03 27.75 37.39
CA PHE A 387 39.23 28.17 38.14
C PHE A 387 40.12 29.13 37.35
N LEU A 388 40.20 28.98 36.03
CA LEU A 388 40.92 29.89 35.13
C LEU A 388 40.15 31.19 34.81
N GLN A 389 39.01 31.44 35.49
CA GLN A 389 38.15 32.61 35.30
C GLN A 389 37.60 32.80 33.87
N PHE A 390 37.45 31.72 33.09
CA PHE A 390 36.70 31.80 31.84
C PHE A 390 35.21 32.01 32.11
N SER A 391 34.55 32.81 31.26
CA SER A 391 33.09 33.02 31.35
C SER A 391 32.30 31.75 31.03
N ASN A 392 31.10 31.60 31.61
CA ASN A 392 30.22 30.46 31.34
C ASN A 392 29.83 30.37 29.86
N GLN A 393 29.70 31.51 29.20
CA GLN A 393 29.47 31.60 27.75
C GLN A 393 30.59 30.93 26.95
N THR A 394 31.86 31.10 27.34
CA THR A 394 33.00 30.46 26.67
C THR A 394 32.91 28.94 26.77
N THR A 395 32.53 28.41 27.94
CA THR A 395 32.30 26.98 28.14
C THR A 395 31.21 26.44 27.21
N PHE A 396 30.10 27.17 27.03
CA PHE A 396 29.04 26.76 26.11
C PHE A 396 29.45 26.85 24.64
N TYR A 397 30.25 27.84 24.22
CA TYR A 397 30.78 27.90 22.86
C TYR A 397 31.75 26.75 22.55
N LEU A 398 32.59 26.34 23.51
CA LEU A 398 33.44 25.17 23.36
C LEU A 398 32.60 23.89 23.18
N LEU A 399 31.54 23.72 23.99
CA LEU A 399 30.60 22.60 23.83
C LEU A 399 29.85 22.65 22.48
N ALA A 400 29.43 23.84 22.04
CA ALA A 400 28.78 24.04 20.74
C ALA A 400 29.73 23.64 19.59
N THR A 401 31.02 23.94 19.71
CA THR A 401 32.04 23.57 18.72
C THR A 401 32.23 22.05 18.65
N VAL A 402 32.33 21.38 19.80
CA VAL A 402 32.44 19.91 19.87
C VAL A 402 31.21 19.23 19.24
N THR A 403 30.01 19.75 19.54
CA THR A 403 28.76 19.23 18.97
C THR A 403 28.58 19.54 17.49
N PHE A 404 29.10 20.66 17.00
CA PHE A 404 29.11 21.00 15.58
C PHE A 404 29.92 19.97 14.76
N PHE A 405 31.15 19.68 15.17
CA PHE A 405 31.96 18.64 14.52
C PHE A 405 31.35 17.25 14.65
N GLY A 406 30.77 16.93 15.82
CA GLY A 406 30.01 15.69 16.03
C GLY A 406 28.81 15.55 15.08
N THR A 407 28.10 16.65 14.83
CA THR A 407 26.96 16.70 13.91
C THR A 407 27.40 16.49 12.46
N LEU A 408 28.44 17.18 12.00
CA LEU A 408 29.01 16.98 10.66
C LEU A 408 29.46 15.54 10.45
N TYR A 409 30.11 14.95 11.47
CA TYR A 409 30.51 13.56 11.44
C TYR A 409 29.31 12.60 11.35
N ALA A 410 28.24 12.85 12.11
CA ALA A 410 27.02 12.04 12.07
C ALA A 410 26.33 12.10 10.70
N ILE A 411 26.24 13.29 10.09
CA ILE A 411 25.70 13.47 8.73
C ILE A 411 26.57 12.73 7.71
N ALA A 412 27.90 12.86 7.79
CA ALA A 412 28.82 12.20 6.86
C ALA A 412 28.79 10.66 6.96
N LYS A 413 28.51 10.09 8.14
CA LYS A 413 28.39 8.63 8.34
C LYS A 413 27.01 8.08 8.01
N LEU A 414 25.95 8.87 8.12
CA LEU A 414 24.57 8.44 7.88
C LEU A 414 23.85 9.30 6.82
N PRO A 415 24.46 9.60 5.65
CA PRO A 415 23.88 10.56 4.70
C PRO A 415 22.57 10.02 4.10
N GLN A 416 22.55 8.73 3.75
CA GLN A 416 21.36 8.08 3.18
C GLN A 416 20.20 8.05 4.18
N ALA A 417 20.46 7.71 5.44
CA ALA A 417 19.42 7.64 6.46
C ALA A 417 18.85 9.03 6.80
N PHE A 418 19.72 10.05 6.88
CA PHE A 418 19.31 11.43 7.13
C PHE A 418 18.46 11.99 5.99
N ILE A 419 18.94 11.85 4.74
CA ILE A 419 18.21 12.29 3.55
C ILE A 419 16.89 11.54 3.42
N ARG A 420 16.89 10.21 3.62
CA ARG A 420 15.66 9.40 3.62
C ARG A 420 14.66 9.94 4.62
N TYR A 421 15.08 10.26 5.83
CA TYR A 421 14.19 10.78 6.86
C TYR A 421 13.55 12.12 6.45
N ILE A 422 14.33 13.04 5.86
CA ILE A 422 13.83 14.32 5.34
C ILE A 422 12.81 14.08 4.21
N ILE A 423 13.17 13.26 3.21
CA ILE A 423 12.31 12.94 2.06
C ILE A 423 11.00 12.29 2.52
N VAL A 424 11.07 11.32 3.44
CA VAL A 424 9.89 10.68 4.05
C VAL A 424 9.01 11.72 4.74
N GLY A 425 9.61 12.64 5.51
CA GLY A 425 8.88 13.72 6.18
C GLY A 425 8.13 14.61 5.19
N MET A 426 8.76 14.96 4.07
CA MET A 426 8.13 15.75 3.00
C MET A 426 7.01 14.97 2.28
N LEU A 427 7.26 13.72 1.92
CA LEU A 427 6.34 12.89 1.15
C LEU A 427 5.13 12.43 1.99
N LYS A 428 5.30 12.18 3.30
CA LYS A 428 4.20 11.79 4.21
C LYS A 428 3.05 12.80 4.26
N ARG A 429 3.28 14.07 3.90
CA ARG A 429 2.22 15.08 3.81
C ARG A 429 1.24 14.81 2.68
N ARG A 430 1.72 14.28 1.56
CA ARG A 430 0.94 14.02 0.33
C ARG A 430 0.62 12.55 0.11
N TYR A 431 1.46 11.65 0.62
CA TYR A 431 1.40 10.22 0.35
C TYR A 431 1.32 9.40 1.63
N GLN A 432 0.37 8.47 1.66
CA GLN A 432 0.25 7.45 2.70
C GLN A 432 0.80 6.13 2.13
N VAL A 433 1.96 5.70 2.62
CA VAL A 433 2.65 4.49 2.12
C VAL A 433 2.23 3.28 2.94
N GLN A 434 1.81 2.22 2.26
CA GLN A 434 1.51 0.90 2.81
C GLN A 434 2.42 -0.13 2.14
N VAL A 435 3.04 -1.00 2.93
CA VAL A 435 3.92 -2.06 2.43
C VAL A 435 3.26 -3.42 2.67
N VAL A 436 3.19 -4.25 1.63
CA VAL A 436 2.63 -5.61 1.66
C VAL A 436 3.73 -6.60 1.31
N GLY A 437 3.79 -7.74 2.00
CA GLY A 437 4.78 -8.78 1.70
C GLY A 437 6.23 -8.47 2.12
N MET A 438 6.45 -7.52 3.03
CA MET A 438 7.81 -7.14 3.49
C MET A 438 8.64 -8.34 4.00
N THR A 439 7.99 -9.36 4.56
CA THR A 439 8.62 -10.60 5.02
C THR A 439 9.30 -11.40 3.90
N ASN A 440 8.93 -11.15 2.65
CA ASN A 440 9.53 -11.79 1.47
C ASN A 440 10.88 -11.17 1.09
N LEU A 441 11.27 -10.04 1.69
CA LEU A 441 12.57 -9.41 1.47
C LEU A 441 13.60 -9.99 2.47
N PRO A 442 14.63 -10.72 2.01
CA PRO A 442 15.64 -11.28 2.90
C PRO A 442 16.41 -10.22 3.69
N SER A 443 16.65 -10.51 4.97
CA SER A 443 17.43 -9.62 5.86
C SER A 443 18.94 -9.63 5.58
N ARG A 444 19.44 -10.67 4.90
CA ARG A 444 20.85 -10.86 4.51
C ARG A 444 20.93 -11.47 3.10
N GLY A 445 22.11 -11.42 2.49
CA GLY A 445 22.33 -11.92 1.13
C GLY A 445 21.96 -10.91 0.04
N GLY A 446 22.37 -11.21 -1.20
CA GLY A 446 22.10 -10.38 -2.37
C GLY A 446 20.64 -10.47 -2.77
N VAL A 447 20.04 -9.34 -3.15
CA VAL A 447 18.65 -9.30 -3.60
C VAL A 447 18.53 -8.43 -4.84
N LEU A 448 17.98 -9.00 -5.91
CA LEU A 448 17.59 -8.24 -7.10
C LEU A 448 16.08 -7.95 -7.07
N LEU A 449 15.72 -6.68 -6.94
CA LEU A 449 14.35 -6.20 -6.98
C LEU A 449 13.97 -5.88 -8.43
N LEU A 450 12.89 -6.51 -8.93
CA LEU A 450 12.35 -6.31 -10.28
C LEU A 450 10.86 -6.02 -10.21
N GLY A 451 10.37 -5.01 -10.93
CA GLY A 451 8.97 -4.58 -10.81
C GLY A 451 8.56 -3.52 -11.82
N ASN A 452 7.33 -3.04 -11.68
CA ASN A 452 6.79 -2.02 -12.58
C ASN A 452 7.43 -0.65 -12.39
N HIS A 453 7.46 0.16 -13.45
CA HIS A 453 7.96 1.52 -13.43
C HIS A 453 6.89 2.50 -13.93
N VAL A 454 6.20 3.19 -13.02
CA VAL A 454 5.03 4.04 -13.32
C VAL A 454 5.22 5.52 -12.96
N SER A 455 6.28 5.86 -12.22
CA SER A 455 6.52 7.23 -11.77
C SER A 455 8.00 7.54 -11.52
N TRP A 456 8.34 8.83 -11.66
CA TRP A 456 9.64 9.38 -11.23
C TRP A 456 9.92 9.23 -9.73
N LEU A 457 8.90 8.98 -8.90
CA LEU A 457 9.05 8.76 -7.45
C LEU A 457 9.18 7.28 -7.08
N ASP A 458 9.18 6.36 -8.04
CA ASP A 458 9.21 4.91 -7.78
C ASP A 458 10.41 4.50 -6.93
N TRP A 459 11.59 5.00 -7.26
CA TRP A 459 12.81 4.73 -6.49
C TRP A 459 12.70 5.19 -5.04
N ALA A 460 12.13 6.38 -4.81
CA ALA A 460 11.96 6.93 -3.47
C ALA A 460 10.97 6.08 -2.68
N MET A 461 9.83 5.72 -3.27
CA MET A 461 8.82 4.88 -2.63
C MET A 461 9.39 3.50 -2.29
N LEU A 462 10.10 2.87 -3.21
CA LEU A 462 10.74 1.57 -2.99
C LEU A 462 11.81 1.64 -1.88
N GLN A 463 12.61 2.71 -1.83
CA GLN A 463 13.59 2.92 -0.77
C GLN A 463 12.93 3.17 0.60
N ILE A 464 11.76 3.84 0.63
CA ILE A 464 11.00 4.05 1.87
C ILE A 464 10.44 2.74 2.40
N ALA A 465 10.01 1.84 1.51
CA ALA A 465 9.50 0.52 1.88
C ALA A 465 10.60 -0.46 2.32
N SER A 466 11.80 -0.33 1.76
CA SER A 466 12.91 -1.22 2.07
C SER A 466 13.67 -0.79 3.33
N PRO A 467 13.84 -1.69 4.32
CA PRO A 467 14.68 -1.44 5.48
C PRO A 467 16.18 -1.40 5.12
N ARG A 468 16.56 -2.03 4.00
CA ARG A 468 17.94 -2.08 3.49
C ARG A 468 18.16 -0.97 2.45
N PRO A 469 19.36 -0.35 2.40
CA PRO A 469 19.69 0.59 1.33
C PRO A 469 19.65 -0.13 -0.01
N ILE A 470 18.96 0.45 -0.99
CA ILE A 470 18.81 -0.07 -2.35
C ILE A 470 19.76 0.69 -3.26
N ARG A 471 20.54 -0.05 -4.06
CA ARG A 471 21.23 0.52 -5.21
C ARG A 471 20.31 0.48 -6.42
N PHE A 472 19.98 1.65 -6.96
CA PHE A 472 19.12 1.73 -8.14
C PHE A 472 19.95 1.66 -9.41
N VAL A 473 19.50 0.89 -10.38
CA VAL A 473 19.99 0.96 -11.76
C VAL A 473 19.19 2.04 -12.49
N MET A 474 19.86 3.07 -13.00
CA MET A 474 19.21 4.25 -13.59
C MET A 474 19.83 4.59 -14.95
N PHE A 475 19.03 5.04 -15.91
CA PHE A 475 19.58 5.49 -17.20
C PHE A 475 20.58 6.63 -17.03
N ARG A 476 21.70 6.54 -17.75
CA ARG A 476 22.83 7.45 -17.67
C ARG A 476 22.43 8.91 -17.90
N SER A 477 21.51 9.18 -18.83
CA SER A 477 21.00 10.53 -19.12
C SER A 477 20.29 11.20 -17.94
N TYR A 478 19.71 10.43 -17.02
CA TYR A 478 19.14 10.96 -15.77
C TYR A 478 20.21 11.15 -14.70
N TYR A 479 21.16 10.22 -14.62
CA TYR A 479 22.24 10.24 -13.65
C TYR A 479 23.25 11.39 -13.88
N GLU A 480 23.56 11.72 -15.13
CA GLU A 480 24.58 12.72 -15.49
C GLU A 480 24.11 14.18 -15.37
N LYS A 481 22.85 14.44 -14.99
CA LYS A 481 22.37 15.80 -14.73
C LYS A 481 23.12 16.39 -13.55
N TRP A 482 23.84 17.49 -13.76
CA TRP A 482 24.78 18.07 -12.78
C TRP A 482 24.17 18.29 -11.38
N TYR A 483 22.90 18.73 -11.33
CA TYR A 483 22.19 19.01 -10.09
C TYR A 483 21.68 17.75 -9.37
N LEU A 484 21.65 16.58 -10.03
CA LEU A 484 21.27 15.29 -9.46
C LEU A 484 22.48 14.39 -9.17
N LYS A 485 23.56 14.52 -9.95
CA LYS A 485 24.71 13.60 -9.90
C LYS A 485 25.28 13.45 -8.49
N TRP A 486 25.61 14.56 -7.83
CA TRP A 486 26.15 14.55 -6.47
C TRP A 486 25.21 13.84 -5.46
N PHE A 487 23.90 13.97 -5.63
CA PHE A 487 22.90 13.31 -4.80
C PHE A 487 22.82 11.81 -5.11
N LEU A 488 22.81 11.43 -6.38
CA LEU A 488 22.74 10.03 -6.81
C LEU A 488 24.03 9.26 -6.46
N ASP A 489 25.17 9.94 -6.42
CA ASP A 489 26.45 9.39 -5.95
C ASP A 489 26.40 8.96 -4.47
N ILE A 490 25.73 9.75 -3.62
CA ILE A 490 25.51 9.40 -2.20
C ILE A 490 24.71 8.09 -2.08
N PHE A 491 23.79 7.82 -3.01
CA PHE A 491 22.99 6.59 -3.06
C PHE A 491 23.65 5.45 -3.86
N ARG A 492 24.87 5.64 -4.38
CA ARG A 492 25.63 4.65 -5.15
C ARG A 492 24.81 4.05 -6.31
N VAL A 493 24.09 4.91 -7.03
CA VAL A 493 23.31 4.55 -8.22
C VAL A 493 24.23 3.94 -9.28
N ILE A 494 23.75 2.91 -9.97
CA ILE A 494 24.46 2.24 -11.06
C ILE A 494 23.92 2.80 -12.39
N PRO A 495 24.68 3.62 -13.11
CA PRO A 495 24.23 4.17 -14.38
C PRO A 495 24.24 3.10 -15.49
N ILE A 496 23.16 3.01 -16.27
CA ILE A 496 23.04 2.13 -17.43
C ILE A 496 22.81 2.96 -18.71
N GLY A 497 23.53 2.66 -19.79
CA GLY A 497 23.38 3.32 -21.10
C GLY A 497 23.04 2.33 -22.21
N GLN A 498 22.57 2.82 -23.36
CA GLN A 498 22.24 1.98 -24.53
C GLN A 498 23.46 1.19 -25.05
N THR A 499 24.66 1.78 -25.04
CA THR A 499 25.92 1.19 -25.55
C THR A 499 26.87 0.66 -24.46
N GLY A 500 26.40 0.49 -23.22
CA GLY A 500 27.23 0.09 -22.06
C GLY A 500 26.56 -0.87 -21.06
N SER A 501 25.51 -1.58 -21.49
CA SER A 501 24.70 -2.44 -20.60
C SER A 501 25.52 -3.55 -19.93
N LYS A 502 26.54 -4.11 -20.60
CA LYS A 502 27.41 -5.16 -20.02
C LYS A 502 28.13 -4.71 -18.75
N GLN A 503 28.81 -3.56 -18.78
CA GLN A 503 29.58 -3.07 -17.64
C GLN A 503 28.68 -2.73 -16.44
N ALA A 504 27.48 -2.19 -16.69
CA ALA A 504 26.50 -1.93 -15.65
C ALA A 504 25.99 -3.23 -15.01
N LEU A 505 25.70 -4.26 -15.82
CA LEU A 505 25.28 -5.58 -15.32
C LEU A 505 26.39 -6.29 -14.54
N ASP A 506 27.66 -6.15 -14.94
CA ASP A 506 28.80 -6.67 -14.18
C ASP A 506 28.91 -5.99 -12.80
N GLN A 507 28.62 -4.68 -12.73
CA GLN A 507 28.55 -3.94 -11.46
C GLN A 507 27.37 -4.39 -10.59
N VAL A 508 26.21 -4.66 -11.19
CA VAL A 508 25.05 -5.27 -10.50
C VAL A 508 25.44 -6.61 -9.90
N GLN A 509 26.06 -7.50 -10.69
CA GLN A 509 26.52 -8.81 -10.25
C GLN A 509 27.48 -8.69 -9.06
N LYS A 510 28.47 -7.78 -9.14
CA LYS A 510 29.42 -7.52 -8.04
C LYS A 510 28.71 -7.08 -6.76
N SER A 511 27.73 -6.17 -6.85
CA SER A 511 26.94 -5.71 -5.70
C SER A 511 26.08 -6.83 -5.11
N LEU A 512 25.45 -7.65 -5.95
CA LEU A 512 24.67 -8.80 -5.50
C LEU A 512 25.53 -9.83 -4.76
N SER A 513 26.73 -10.15 -5.27
CA SER A 513 27.69 -11.05 -4.61
C SER A 513 28.24 -10.49 -3.29
N GLN A 514 28.26 -9.17 -3.11
CA GLN A 514 28.58 -8.52 -1.84
C GLN A 514 27.43 -8.56 -0.83
N GLY A 515 26.29 -9.13 -1.21
CA GLY A 515 25.11 -9.21 -0.37
C GLY A 515 24.33 -7.90 -0.31
N GLU A 516 24.41 -7.05 -1.33
CA GLU A 516 23.65 -5.79 -1.40
C GLU A 516 22.27 -5.98 -2.07
N VAL A 517 21.37 -5.02 -1.88
CA VAL A 517 20.08 -4.97 -2.56
C VAL A 517 20.20 -4.06 -3.77
N VAL A 518 19.89 -4.58 -4.95
CA VAL A 518 19.88 -3.82 -6.21
C VAL A 518 18.46 -3.80 -6.76
N ALA A 519 17.96 -2.64 -7.17
CA ALA A 519 16.68 -2.51 -7.86
C ALA A 519 16.90 -2.13 -9.32
N LEU A 520 16.25 -2.88 -10.20
CA LEU A 520 16.25 -2.67 -11.64
C LEU A 520 14.79 -2.65 -12.12
N PHE A 521 14.48 -1.70 -13.01
CA PHE A 521 13.18 -1.61 -13.66
C PHE A 521 13.26 -2.28 -15.04
N PRO A 522 12.79 -3.54 -15.19
CA PRO A 522 12.96 -4.33 -16.41
C PRO A 522 12.23 -3.75 -17.64
N GLU A 523 11.23 -2.88 -17.46
CA GLU A 523 10.57 -2.16 -18.57
C GLU A 523 11.56 -1.22 -19.31
N GLY A 524 12.60 -0.74 -18.63
CA GLY A 524 13.58 0.17 -19.22
C GLY A 524 13.04 1.57 -19.53
N HIS A 525 11.80 1.89 -19.15
CA HIS A 525 11.21 3.21 -19.24
C HIS A 525 10.13 3.38 -18.17
N ILE A 526 9.75 4.62 -17.90
CA ILE A 526 8.54 4.89 -17.11
C ILE A 526 7.33 4.63 -18.02
N SER A 527 6.31 3.94 -17.53
CA SER A 527 5.10 3.62 -18.27
C SER A 527 4.33 4.89 -18.64
N HIS A 528 3.89 4.98 -19.89
CA HIS A 528 3.04 6.07 -20.40
C HIS A 528 1.57 5.69 -20.54
N ASN A 529 1.22 4.41 -20.40
CA ASN A 529 -0.14 3.89 -20.59
C ASN A 529 -0.69 3.15 -19.36
N GLY A 530 0.09 2.97 -18.30
CA GLY A 530 -0.35 2.32 -17.07
C GLY A 530 -0.43 0.78 -17.13
N HIS A 531 -0.20 0.17 -18.29
CA HIS A 531 0.04 -1.28 -18.40
C HIS A 531 1.44 -1.64 -17.92
N LEU A 532 1.58 -2.87 -17.44
CA LEU A 532 2.87 -3.51 -17.23
C LEU A 532 3.46 -3.87 -18.59
N SER A 533 4.45 -3.10 -19.04
CA SER A 533 5.06 -3.25 -20.36
C SER A 533 5.85 -4.56 -20.50
N ILE A 534 6.54 -4.71 -21.62
CA ILE A 534 7.43 -5.84 -21.89
C ILE A 534 8.65 -5.74 -20.98
N PHE A 535 9.03 -6.85 -20.35
CA PHE A 535 10.24 -6.92 -19.52
C PHE A 535 11.44 -7.24 -20.43
N LYS A 536 12.43 -6.35 -20.46
CA LYS A 536 13.67 -6.58 -21.21
C LYS A 536 14.49 -7.69 -20.54
N SER A 537 14.98 -8.61 -21.36
CA SER A 537 15.96 -9.62 -20.94
C SER A 537 17.35 -8.99 -20.73
N GLY A 538 18.18 -9.63 -19.91
CA GLY A 538 19.58 -9.26 -19.68
C GLY A 538 19.94 -9.23 -18.19
N PHE A 539 18.96 -9.07 -17.30
CA PHE A 539 19.18 -9.13 -15.86
C PHE A 539 19.55 -10.55 -15.41
N GLU A 540 19.11 -11.58 -16.14
CA GLU A 540 19.39 -13.00 -15.85
C GLU A 540 20.90 -13.25 -15.78
N ARG A 541 21.68 -12.61 -16.66
CA ARG A 541 23.14 -12.67 -16.66
C ARG A 541 23.75 -12.10 -15.37
N ALA A 542 23.16 -11.03 -14.82
CA ALA A 542 23.68 -10.38 -13.62
C ALA A 542 23.45 -11.20 -12.34
N VAL A 543 22.51 -12.16 -12.36
CA VAL A 543 22.21 -13.01 -11.20
C VAL A 543 22.80 -14.41 -11.30
N LYS A 544 23.05 -14.92 -12.53
CA LYS A 544 23.43 -16.32 -12.82
C LYS A 544 24.55 -16.89 -11.93
N ASP A 545 25.61 -16.13 -11.68
CA ASP A 545 26.76 -16.58 -10.87
C ASP A 545 26.77 -15.97 -9.46
N THR A 546 25.59 -15.63 -8.93
CA THR A 546 25.42 -15.09 -7.58
C THR A 546 24.51 -16.00 -6.75
N GLN A 547 24.66 -16.00 -5.43
CA GLN A 547 23.68 -16.61 -4.51
C GLN A 547 22.51 -15.66 -4.20
N ALA A 548 22.28 -14.65 -5.04
CA ALA A 548 21.21 -13.68 -4.82
C ALA A 548 19.85 -14.26 -5.20
N VAL A 549 18.80 -13.74 -4.55
CA VAL A 549 17.41 -14.08 -4.90
C VAL A 549 16.77 -12.92 -5.68
N ILE A 550 15.83 -13.26 -6.55
CA ILE A 550 15.01 -12.27 -7.24
C ILE A 550 13.75 -12.03 -6.41
N VAL A 551 13.42 -10.78 -6.10
CA VAL A 551 12.20 -10.42 -5.38
C VAL A 551 11.35 -9.51 -6.29
N PRO A 552 10.21 -9.99 -6.79
CA PRO A 552 9.32 -9.17 -7.58
C PRO A 552 8.66 -8.10 -6.70
N PHE A 553 8.46 -6.90 -7.22
CA PHE A 553 7.73 -5.85 -6.53
C PHE A 553 6.70 -5.18 -7.43
N TYR A 554 5.66 -4.61 -6.81
CA TYR A 554 4.64 -3.84 -7.52
C TYR A 554 4.32 -2.54 -6.77
N LEU A 555 4.37 -1.43 -7.51
CA LEU A 555 4.10 -0.08 -7.05
C LEU A 555 2.71 0.35 -7.53
N ARG A 556 1.76 0.42 -6.60
CA ARG A 556 0.38 0.80 -6.86
C ARG A 556 0.07 2.18 -6.29
N GLY A 557 -0.68 2.98 -7.04
CA GLY A 557 -1.11 4.32 -6.64
C GLY A 557 -0.18 5.44 -7.09
N LEU A 558 0.99 5.17 -7.67
CA LEU A 558 1.85 6.19 -8.27
C LEU A 558 1.41 6.58 -9.68
N TRP A 559 0.85 5.65 -10.45
CA TRP A 559 0.15 5.97 -11.70
C TRP A 559 -1.05 6.89 -11.41
N GLY A 560 -1.13 8.03 -12.10
CA GLY A 560 -2.09 9.10 -11.81
C GLY A 560 -1.62 10.13 -10.78
N SER A 561 -0.36 10.07 -10.33
CA SER A 561 0.26 11.13 -9.52
C SER A 561 0.85 12.23 -10.42
N LEU A 562 1.22 13.37 -9.80
CA LEU A 562 1.93 14.45 -10.51
C LEU A 562 3.26 14.00 -11.13
N SER A 563 3.87 12.94 -10.58
CA SER A 563 5.14 12.38 -11.02
C SER A 563 4.98 11.21 -11.99
N SER A 564 3.80 11.01 -12.58
CA SER A 564 3.54 10.01 -13.63
C SER A 564 3.17 10.68 -14.95
N TYR A 565 3.26 9.95 -16.06
CA TYR A 565 2.84 10.41 -17.38
C TYR A 565 1.33 10.33 -17.64
N ALA A 566 0.55 9.99 -16.60
CA ALA A 566 -0.90 9.95 -16.71
C ALA A 566 -1.48 11.33 -17.06
N THR A 567 -2.56 11.33 -17.81
CA THR A 567 -3.27 12.53 -18.26
C THR A 567 -3.77 13.36 -17.08
N ARG A 568 -3.95 14.67 -17.30
CA ARG A 568 -4.47 15.59 -16.25
C ARG A 568 -5.81 15.12 -15.69
N LYS A 569 -6.72 14.68 -16.56
CA LYS A 569 -8.06 14.21 -16.18
C LYS A 569 -7.98 12.97 -15.28
N TYR A 570 -7.19 11.95 -15.65
CA TYR A 570 -6.99 10.78 -14.79
C TYR A 570 -6.31 11.12 -13.45
N ARG A 571 -5.35 12.06 -13.45
CA ARG A 571 -4.73 12.54 -12.19
C ARG A 571 -5.76 13.17 -11.26
N TYR A 572 -6.71 13.93 -11.80
CA TYR A 572 -7.80 14.54 -11.03
C TYR A 572 -8.83 13.50 -10.56
N SER A 573 -9.20 12.52 -11.40
CA SER A 573 -10.17 11.48 -10.99
C SER A 573 -9.63 10.56 -9.89
N THR A 574 -8.33 10.28 -9.93
CA THR A 574 -7.63 9.46 -8.91
C THR A 574 -7.13 10.25 -7.71
N GLY A 575 -7.04 11.57 -7.79
CA GLY A 575 -6.72 12.46 -6.69
C GLY A 575 -7.90 12.58 -5.72
N SER A 576 -7.80 12.00 -4.52
CA SER A 576 -8.74 12.29 -3.44
C SER A 576 -8.49 13.69 -2.88
N ALA A 577 -9.50 14.29 -2.23
CA ALA A 577 -9.36 15.49 -1.40
C ALA A 577 -8.60 15.17 -0.08
N GLY A 578 -7.40 14.57 -0.20
CA GLY A 578 -6.63 14.06 0.93
C GLY A 578 -5.29 13.44 0.51
N GLN A 579 -4.71 12.61 1.38
CA GLN A 579 -3.44 11.92 1.11
C GLN A 579 -3.64 10.77 0.12
N ARG A 580 -2.77 10.70 -0.90
CA ARG A 580 -2.78 9.62 -1.90
C ARG A 580 -2.17 8.36 -1.30
N ARG A 581 -2.92 7.27 -1.31
CA ARG A 581 -2.42 5.97 -0.83
C ARG A 581 -1.53 5.31 -1.88
N ILE A 582 -0.34 4.92 -1.46
CA ILE A 582 0.62 4.17 -2.27
C ILE A 582 0.79 2.81 -1.59
N THR A 583 0.60 1.74 -2.36
CA THR A 583 0.84 0.37 -1.89
C THR A 583 2.07 -0.18 -2.60
N ILE A 584 3.00 -0.73 -1.83
CA ILE A 584 4.24 -1.33 -2.32
C ILE A 584 4.20 -2.79 -1.92
N GLY A 585 3.98 -3.66 -2.90
CA GLY A 585 3.96 -5.11 -2.69
C GLY A 585 5.33 -5.71 -2.99
N PHE A 586 5.83 -6.57 -2.12
CA PHE A 586 6.95 -7.47 -2.39
C PHE A 586 6.42 -8.91 -2.50
N GLY A 587 6.57 -9.53 -3.67
CA GLY A 587 6.12 -10.90 -3.93
C GLY A 587 7.09 -11.96 -3.39
N LYS A 588 6.74 -13.24 -3.57
CA LYS A 588 7.56 -14.37 -3.13
C LYS A 588 8.91 -14.36 -3.87
N SER A 589 9.97 -14.74 -3.19
CA SER A 589 11.31 -14.80 -3.79
C SER A 589 11.37 -15.89 -4.87
N LEU A 590 11.99 -15.56 -6.00
CA LEU A 590 12.23 -16.45 -7.12
C LEU A 590 13.70 -16.87 -7.16
N SER A 591 13.97 -18.00 -7.82
CA SER A 591 15.31 -18.48 -8.09
C SER A 591 16.11 -17.50 -8.95
N HIS A 592 17.44 -17.50 -8.82
CA HIS A 592 18.36 -16.76 -9.69
C HIS A 592 18.29 -17.17 -11.17
N GLN A 593 17.64 -18.31 -11.46
CA GLN A 593 17.45 -18.85 -12.80
C GLN A 593 16.12 -18.41 -13.46
N ALA A 594 15.28 -17.65 -12.74
CA ALA A 594 13.99 -17.22 -13.26
C ALA A 594 14.15 -16.32 -14.50
N SER A 595 13.37 -16.63 -15.53
CA SER A 595 13.30 -15.90 -16.80
C SER A 595 12.53 -14.58 -16.67
N ALA A 596 12.73 -13.64 -17.61
CA ALA A 596 11.97 -12.40 -17.69
C ALA A 596 10.45 -12.60 -17.64
N SER A 597 9.93 -13.64 -18.30
CA SER A 597 8.49 -13.90 -18.34
C SER A 597 7.94 -14.46 -17.02
N GLU A 598 8.68 -15.33 -16.33
CA GLU A 598 8.31 -15.81 -14.98
C GLU A 598 8.32 -14.66 -13.97
N VAL A 599 9.32 -13.77 -14.03
CA VAL A 599 9.38 -12.58 -13.18
C VAL A 599 8.19 -11.65 -13.47
N LYS A 600 7.84 -11.44 -14.75
CA LYS A 600 6.69 -10.62 -15.12
C LYS A 600 5.39 -11.20 -14.56
N GLN A 601 5.20 -12.51 -14.65
CA GLN A 601 4.03 -13.19 -14.08
C GLN A 601 3.95 -13.01 -12.56
N ALA A 602 5.08 -13.18 -11.86
CA ALA A 602 5.14 -12.97 -10.41
C ALA A 602 4.88 -11.50 -10.01
N VAL A 603 5.26 -10.53 -10.84
CA VAL A 603 4.91 -9.10 -10.64
C VAL A 603 3.41 -8.88 -10.82
N LEU A 604 2.77 -9.50 -11.82
CA LEU A 604 1.31 -9.45 -12.01
C LEU A 604 0.55 -10.08 -10.83
N GLU A 605 1.01 -11.22 -10.32
CA GLU A 605 0.46 -11.82 -9.09
C GLU A 605 0.64 -10.90 -7.87
N THR A 606 1.79 -10.25 -7.73
CA THR A 606 2.04 -9.26 -6.67
C THR A 606 1.12 -8.03 -6.81
N ALA A 607 0.73 -7.67 -8.03
CA ALA A 607 -0.20 -6.59 -8.30
C ALA A 607 -1.57 -6.87 -7.68
N PHE A 608 -2.07 -8.10 -7.74
CA PHE A 608 -3.38 -8.49 -7.18
C PHE A 608 -3.51 -8.09 -5.70
N HIS A 609 -2.56 -8.50 -4.85
CA HIS A 609 -2.60 -8.17 -3.41
C HIS A 609 -2.53 -6.65 -3.15
N SER A 610 -1.81 -5.92 -4.01
CA SER A 610 -1.71 -4.46 -3.93
C SER A 610 -3.03 -3.77 -4.34
N TRP A 611 -3.75 -4.33 -5.29
CA TRP A 611 -5.07 -3.87 -5.74
C TRP A 611 -6.19 -4.26 -4.75
N GLN A 612 -6.09 -5.40 -4.09
CA GLN A 612 -7.10 -5.86 -3.12
C GLN A 612 -7.26 -4.84 -1.98
N GLY A 613 -6.14 -4.47 -1.35
CA GLY A 613 -6.14 -3.44 -0.31
C GLY A 613 -6.56 -2.05 -0.80
N TYR A 614 -6.53 -1.77 -2.11
CA TYR A 614 -7.10 -0.54 -2.67
C TYR A 614 -8.62 -0.62 -2.79
N VAL A 615 -9.12 -1.68 -3.39
CA VAL A 615 -10.54 -1.84 -3.70
C VAL A 615 -11.37 -1.88 -2.41
N GLU A 616 -10.84 -2.47 -1.33
CA GLU A 616 -11.45 -2.43 0.01
C GLU A 616 -11.64 -1.01 0.57
N THR A 617 -10.94 -0.02 0.02
CA THR A 617 -11.01 1.39 0.46
C THR A 617 -11.92 2.23 -0.42
N LEU A 618 -12.46 1.65 -1.49
CA LEU A 618 -13.42 2.31 -2.37
C LEU A 618 -14.79 2.43 -1.71
N GLU A 619 -15.64 3.26 -2.30
CA GLU A 619 -17.04 3.35 -1.92
C GLU A 619 -17.90 2.66 -2.99
N SER A 620 -19.13 2.28 -2.63
CA SER A 620 -20.06 1.66 -3.58
C SER A 620 -20.35 2.57 -4.78
N LEU A 621 -20.77 1.96 -5.90
CA LEU A 621 -21.10 2.66 -7.16
C LEU A 621 -21.91 3.97 -6.96
N PRO A 622 -23.06 3.98 -6.26
CA PRO A 622 -23.86 5.20 -6.11
C PRO A 622 -23.16 6.29 -5.29
N ILE A 623 -22.35 5.92 -4.30
CA ILE A 623 -21.58 6.88 -3.49
C ILE A 623 -20.41 7.46 -4.29
N SER A 624 -19.72 6.62 -5.07
CA SER A 624 -18.69 7.07 -6.00
C SER A 624 -19.25 8.05 -7.03
N PHE A 625 -20.43 7.77 -7.59
CA PHE A 625 -21.16 8.71 -8.44
C PHE A 625 -21.47 10.03 -7.71
N LEU A 626 -21.98 9.99 -6.48
CA LEU A 626 -22.25 11.20 -5.69
C LEU A 626 -21.00 12.07 -5.55
N ARG A 627 -19.85 11.48 -5.25
CA ARG A 627 -18.57 12.20 -5.12
C ARG A 627 -18.19 12.88 -6.43
N THR A 628 -18.24 12.15 -7.54
CA THR A 628 -17.93 12.69 -8.88
C THR A 628 -18.92 13.79 -9.26
N ALA A 629 -20.21 13.59 -9.01
CA ALA A 629 -21.25 14.56 -9.32
C ALA A 629 -21.13 15.85 -8.50
N LYS A 630 -20.64 15.76 -7.25
CA LYS A 630 -20.31 16.93 -6.43
C LYS A 630 -19.06 17.64 -6.92
N ALA A 631 -18.00 16.90 -7.25
CA ALA A 631 -16.74 17.48 -7.72
C ALA A 631 -16.88 18.17 -9.09
N GLN A 632 -17.73 17.64 -9.96
CA GLN A 632 -17.89 18.09 -11.35
C GLN A 632 -19.31 18.60 -11.64
N SER A 633 -19.99 19.18 -10.65
CA SER A 633 -21.43 19.54 -10.72
C SER A 633 -21.87 20.34 -11.95
N SER A 634 -21.00 21.23 -12.45
CA SER A 634 -21.27 22.07 -13.62
C SER A 634 -20.91 21.41 -14.95
N GLN A 635 -20.14 20.31 -14.94
CA GLN A 635 -19.73 19.60 -16.15
C GLN A 635 -20.86 18.72 -16.69
N VAL A 636 -20.83 18.50 -18.00
CA VAL A 636 -21.80 17.65 -18.70
C VAL A 636 -21.57 16.19 -18.32
N ALA A 637 -22.64 15.47 -18.00
CA ALA A 637 -22.59 14.04 -17.67
C ALA A 637 -23.18 13.19 -18.80
N VAL A 638 -24.39 13.54 -19.25
CA VAL A 638 -25.15 12.72 -20.22
C VAL A 638 -25.79 13.61 -21.27
N MET A 639 -25.71 13.16 -22.53
CA MET A 639 -26.25 13.84 -23.70
C MET A 639 -27.09 12.88 -24.55
N GLU A 640 -28.16 13.42 -25.11
CA GLU A 640 -29.00 12.88 -26.18
C GLU A 640 -29.31 14.06 -27.13
N PRO A 641 -29.73 13.82 -28.40
CA PRO A 641 -29.95 14.87 -29.40
C PRO A 641 -30.68 16.14 -28.91
N ASN A 642 -31.64 15.97 -27.99
CA ASN A 642 -32.49 17.05 -27.45
C ASN A 642 -32.37 17.22 -25.93
N THR A 643 -31.40 16.59 -25.27
CA THR A 643 -31.31 16.60 -23.80
C THR A 643 -29.85 16.56 -23.36
N GLN A 644 -29.48 17.51 -22.49
CA GLN A 644 -28.14 17.57 -21.91
C GLN A 644 -28.25 17.80 -20.41
N LEU A 645 -27.71 16.86 -19.64
CA LEU A 645 -27.69 16.93 -18.18
C LEU A 645 -26.26 17.09 -17.70
N THR A 646 -26.02 18.15 -16.92
CA THR A 646 -24.81 18.26 -16.11
C THR A 646 -24.86 17.28 -14.94
N TYR A 647 -23.72 16.96 -14.35
CA TYR A 647 -23.67 16.11 -13.16
C TYR A 647 -24.56 16.61 -12.03
N GLY A 648 -24.64 17.92 -11.79
CA GLY A 648 -25.51 18.50 -10.77
C GLY A 648 -27.00 18.31 -11.09
N ARG A 649 -27.39 18.45 -12.37
CA ARG A 649 -28.77 18.21 -12.82
C ARG A 649 -29.12 16.72 -12.79
N LEU A 650 -28.19 15.85 -13.19
CA LEU A 650 -28.34 14.40 -13.13
C LEU A 650 -28.48 13.92 -11.68
N LEU A 651 -27.65 14.43 -10.76
CA LEU A 651 -27.76 14.14 -9.34
C LEU A 651 -29.10 14.61 -8.79
N ALA A 652 -29.53 15.83 -9.10
CA ALA A 652 -30.84 16.34 -8.67
C ALA A 652 -31.98 15.45 -9.15
N ALA A 653 -31.97 15.05 -10.43
CA ALA A 653 -32.95 14.13 -10.99
C ALA A 653 -32.90 12.76 -10.28
N ALA A 654 -31.71 12.20 -10.06
CA ALA A 654 -31.55 10.93 -9.34
C ALA A 654 -32.09 11.01 -7.90
N LEU A 655 -31.86 12.10 -7.16
CA LEU A 655 -32.38 12.29 -5.80
C LEU A 655 -33.92 12.31 -5.77
N VAL A 656 -34.55 12.97 -6.73
CA VAL A 656 -36.02 13.05 -6.80
C VAL A 656 -36.61 11.71 -7.24
N PHE A 657 -36.05 11.08 -8.28
CA PHE A 657 -36.48 9.76 -8.73
C PHE A 657 -36.34 8.71 -7.62
N THR A 658 -35.22 8.73 -6.89
CA THR A 658 -34.98 7.84 -5.74
C THR A 658 -36.11 7.95 -4.72
N ARG A 659 -36.55 9.16 -4.38
CA ARG A 659 -37.64 9.38 -3.41
C ARG A 659 -38.99 8.90 -3.93
N GLN A 660 -39.30 9.17 -5.20
CA GLN A 660 -40.58 8.78 -5.79
C GLN A 660 -40.69 7.26 -5.98
N LEU A 661 -39.57 6.60 -6.27
CA LEU A 661 -39.50 5.16 -6.48
C LEU A 661 -39.41 4.34 -5.18
N LYS A 662 -38.99 4.97 -4.07
CA LYS A 662 -38.80 4.28 -2.78
C LYS A 662 -40.04 3.52 -2.29
N PRO A 663 -41.29 4.03 -2.37
CA PRO A 663 -42.48 3.27 -1.97
C PRO A 663 -42.70 2.04 -2.85
N VAL A 664 -42.48 2.17 -4.16
CA VAL A 664 -42.70 1.11 -5.15
C VAL A 664 -41.71 -0.06 -4.95
N MET A 665 -40.47 0.25 -4.54
CA MET A 665 -39.40 -0.75 -4.36
C MET A 665 -39.31 -1.31 -2.93
N ARG A 666 -40.21 -0.92 -2.01
CA ARG A 666 -40.04 -1.17 -0.58
C ARG A 666 -39.92 -2.66 -0.25
N HIS A 667 -40.77 -3.49 -0.87
CA HIS A 667 -40.95 -4.91 -0.54
C HIS A 667 -40.14 -5.87 -1.43
N GLN A 668 -39.17 -5.37 -2.19
CA GLN A 668 -38.42 -6.19 -3.13
C GLN A 668 -36.96 -5.75 -3.23
N GLN A 669 -36.02 -6.70 -3.31
CA GLN A 669 -34.59 -6.38 -3.42
C GLN A 669 -34.12 -6.24 -4.87
N ASN A 670 -34.61 -7.10 -5.78
CA ASN A 670 -34.21 -7.12 -7.19
C ASN A 670 -35.23 -6.36 -8.04
N ILE A 671 -34.79 -5.31 -8.73
CA ILE A 671 -35.67 -4.48 -9.56
C ILE A 671 -35.30 -4.67 -11.03
N GLY A 672 -36.29 -5.06 -11.83
CA GLY A 672 -36.14 -5.18 -13.28
C GLY A 672 -36.07 -3.82 -13.95
N ILE A 673 -35.21 -3.68 -14.96
CA ILE A 673 -35.14 -2.49 -15.81
C ILE A 673 -35.18 -2.95 -17.26
N LEU A 674 -36.19 -2.49 -18.00
CA LEU A 674 -36.39 -2.80 -19.41
C LEU A 674 -36.30 -1.50 -20.22
N LEU A 675 -35.06 -1.02 -20.42
CA LEU A 675 -34.76 0.24 -21.10
C LEU A 675 -33.50 0.12 -21.96
N PRO A 676 -33.45 0.79 -23.13
CA PRO A 676 -32.25 0.85 -23.96
C PRO A 676 -31.26 1.89 -23.42
N ALA A 677 -30.05 1.93 -23.99
CA ALA A 677 -29.03 2.91 -23.64
C ALA A 677 -29.55 4.36 -23.85
N SER A 678 -29.94 5.01 -22.75
CA SER A 678 -30.68 6.27 -22.75
C SER A 678 -30.48 7.00 -21.42
N THR A 679 -30.78 8.29 -21.37
CA THR A 679 -30.77 9.06 -20.10
C THR A 679 -31.73 8.45 -19.07
N GLY A 680 -32.87 7.90 -19.51
CA GLY A 680 -33.83 7.20 -18.66
C GLY A 680 -33.24 5.96 -18.01
N ALA A 681 -32.52 5.13 -18.76
CA ALA A 681 -31.86 3.94 -18.21
C ALA A 681 -30.79 4.30 -17.17
N VAL A 682 -30.03 5.37 -17.41
CA VAL A 682 -29.03 5.89 -16.46
C VAL A 682 -29.69 6.30 -15.15
N LEU A 683 -30.77 7.09 -15.22
CA LEU A 683 -31.53 7.53 -14.05
C LEU A 683 -32.16 6.36 -13.29
N ALA A 684 -32.74 5.39 -14.00
CA ALA A 684 -33.34 4.20 -13.40
C ALA A 684 -32.29 3.37 -12.63
N ASN A 685 -31.16 3.07 -13.26
CA ASN A 685 -30.07 2.31 -12.64
C ASN A 685 -29.52 3.04 -11.38
N LEU A 686 -29.30 4.36 -11.47
CA LEU A 686 -28.87 5.15 -10.31
C LEU A 686 -29.92 5.14 -9.19
N ALA A 687 -31.20 5.40 -9.49
CA ALA A 687 -32.24 5.49 -8.46
C ALA A 687 -32.49 4.16 -7.73
N VAL A 688 -32.37 3.02 -8.43
CA VAL A 688 -32.43 1.68 -7.84
C VAL A 688 -31.24 1.47 -6.90
N MET A 689 -30.00 1.73 -7.36
CA MET A 689 -28.80 1.54 -6.54
C MET A 689 -28.73 2.50 -5.34
N ILE A 690 -29.19 3.75 -5.46
CA ILE A 690 -29.21 4.71 -4.35
C ILE A 690 -30.13 4.22 -3.21
N ASN A 691 -31.24 3.54 -3.54
CA ASN A 691 -32.12 2.88 -2.58
C ASN A 691 -31.53 1.58 -2.00
N GLY A 692 -30.32 1.17 -2.41
CA GLY A 692 -29.65 -0.07 -2.00
C GLY A 692 -30.36 -1.33 -2.49
N LYS A 693 -30.88 -1.27 -3.72
CA LYS A 693 -31.53 -2.36 -4.43
C LYS A 693 -30.63 -2.89 -5.55
N THR A 694 -30.83 -4.13 -5.95
CA THR A 694 -30.09 -4.79 -7.03
C THR A 694 -30.72 -4.42 -8.38
N VAL A 695 -29.91 -3.96 -9.34
CA VAL A 695 -30.40 -3.73 -10.71
C VAL A 695 -30.40 -5.02 -11.51
N VAL A 696 -31.49 -5.29 -12.23
CA VAL A 696 -31.58 -6.40 -13.18
C VAL A 696 -32.01 -5.86 -14.53
N ASN A 697 -31.04 -5.57 -15.39
CA ASN A 697 -31.32 -5.06 -16.73
C ASN A 697 -31.74 -6.23 -17.63
N LEU A 698 -32.99 -6.22 -18.08
CA LEU A 698 -33.62 -7.30 -18.82
C LEU A 698 -33.28 -7.23 -20.30
N ASN A 699 -33.00 -8.40 -20.90
CA ASN A 699 -32.63 -8.51 -22.30
C ASN A 699 -33.86 -8.41 -23.21
N TYR A 700 -34.19 -7.21 -23.66
CA TYR A 700 -35.29 -6.96 -24.60
C TYR A 700 -35.03 -7.43 -26.04
N THR A 701 -33.88 -8.05 -26.32
CA THR A 701 -33.58 -8.68 -27.62
C THR A 701 -33.74 -10.21 -27.58
N ALA A 702 -33.94 -10.79 -26.39
CA ALA A 702 -34.26 -12.20 -26.24
C ALA A 702 -35.77 -12.44 -26.39
N GLU A 703 -36.14 -13.70 -26.59
CA GLU A 703 -37.53 -14.14 -26.58
C GLU A 703 -38.20 -13.80 -25.24
N THR A 704 -39.46 -13.37 -25.27
CA THR A 704 -40.17 -12.90 -24.08
C THR A 704 -40.35 -14.00 -23.03
N SER A 705 -40.44 -15.27 -23.43
CA SER A 705 -40.43 -16.44 -22.56
C SER A 705 -39.13 -16.55 -21.73
N ILE A 706 -37.97 -16.31 -22.35
CA ILE A 706 -36.66 -16.32 -21.70
C ILE A 706 -36.53 -15.14 -20.73
N VAL A 707 -37.09 -13.98 -21.09
CA VAL A 707 -37.12 -12.81 -20.21
C VAL A 707 -38.03 -13.05 -19.00
N ALA A 708 -39.18 -13.69 -19.18
CA ALA A 708 -40.09 -14.07 -18.09
C ALA A 708 -39.43 -15.06 -17.11
N LEU A 709 -38.71 -16.06 -17.64
CA LEU A 709 -37.93 -17.00 -16.82
C LEU A 709 -36.80 -16.31 -16.05
N SER A 710 -36.14 -15.32 -16.67
CA SER A 710 -35.14 -14.49 -16.00
C SER A 710 -35.75 -13.66 -14.86
N MET A 711 -36.96 -13.12 -15.07
CA MET A 711 -37.71 -12.40 -14.04
C MET A 711 -38.10 -13.32 -12.88
N GLU A 712 -38.54 -14.54 -13.17
CA GLU A 712 -38.89 -15.53 -12.15
C GLU A 712 -37.68 -15.89 -11.27
N ARG A 713 -36.55 -16.23 -11.90
CA ARG A 713 -35.30 -16.60 -11.20
C ARG A 713 -34.75 -15.48 -10.33
N ALA A 714 -34.84 -14.23 -10.81
CA ALA A 714 -34.45 -13.06 -10.03
C ALA A 714 -35.55 -12.54 -9.10
N GLU A 715 -36.67 -13.26 -8.99
CA GLU A 715 -37.83 -12.90 -8.18
C GLU A 715 -38.32 -11.48 -8.43
N ILE A 716 -38.35 -11.04 -9.70
CA ILE A 716 -38.73 -9.69 -10.12
C ILE A 716 -40.25 -9.56 -10.14
N LYS A 717 -40.74 -8.51 -9.49
CA LYS A 717 -42.16 -8.16 -9.33
C LYS A 717 -42.42 -6.71 -9.77
N THR A 718 -41.36 -5.91 -9.90
CA THR A 718 -41.41 -4.53 -10.38
C THR A 718 -40.43 -4.36 -11.53
N VAL A 719 -40.91 -3.83 -12.65
CA VAL A 719 -40.09 -3.51 -13.83
C VAL A 719 -40.19 -2.02 -14.14
N LEU A 720 -39.06 -1.33 -14.19
CA LEU A 720 -38.97 0.07 -14.63
C LEU A 720 -38.80 0.11 -16.15
N THR A 721 -39.64 0.88 -16.83
CA THR A 721 -39.57 1.03 -18.30
C THR A 721 -40.13 2.38 -18.77
N SER A 722 -40.27 2.53 -20.09
CA SER A 722 -40.82 3.71 -20.77
C SER A 722 -41.96 3.28 -21.69
N GLN A 723 -43.08 4.01 -21.66
CA GLN A 723 -44.22 3.73 -22.54
C GLN A 723 -43.79 3.77 -24.01
N ARG A 724 -43.00 4.80 -24.38
CA ARG A 724 -42.47 4.96 -25.73
C ARG A 724 -41.61 3.78 -26.17
N PHE A 725 -40.84 3.21 -25.25
CA PHE A 725 -39.99 2.07 -25.55
C PHE A 725 -40.81 0.79 -25.73
N LEU A 726 -41.82 0.55 -24.87
CA LEU A 726 -42.69 -0.62 -25.04
C LEU A 726 -43.44 -0.59 -26.37
N SER A 727 -44.02 0.56 -26.74
CA SER A 727 -44.70 0.70 -28.04
C SER A 727 -43.75 0.43 -29.22
N LYS A 728 -42.45 0.75 -29.07
CA LYS A 728 -41.44 0.43 -30.09
C LYS A 728 -41.13 -1.07 -30.16
N LEU A 729 -41.17 -1.80 -29.04
CA LEU A 729 -41.01 -3.25 -29.03
C LEU A 729 -42.24 -3.96 -29.61
N GLU A 730 -43.45 -3.54 -29.22
CA GLU A 730 -44.71 -4.07 -29.76
C GLU A 730 -44.82 -3.79 -31.26
N GLY A 731 -44.42 -2.60 -31.72
CA GLY A 731 -44.34 -2.27 -33.15
C GLY A 731 -43.28 -3.05 -33.93
N ARG A 732 -42.35 -3.73 -33.24
CA ARG A 732 -41.40 -4.70 -33.83
C ARG A 732 -41.92 -6.14 -33.79
N GLY A 733 -43.18 -6.35 -33.36
CA GLY A 733 -43.82 -7.67 -33.29
C GLY A 733 -43.49 -8.46 -32.01
N ILE A 734 -42.96 -7.82 -30.97
CA ILE A 734 -42.60 -8.51 -29.71
C ILE A 734 -43.82 -8.48 -28.78
N ASP A 735 -44.38 -9.66 -28.47
CA ASP A 735 -45.49 -9.79 -27.50
C ASP A 735 -44.99 -9.69 -26.05
N LEU A 736 -45.37 -8.60 -25.37
CA LEU A 736 -44.99 -8.30 -23.99
C LEU A 736 -46.05 -8.74 -22.96
N THR A 737 -47.18 -9.32 -23.40
CA THR A 737 -48.27 -9.75 -22.52
C THR A 737 -47.78 -10.66 -21.38
N PRO A 738 -46.92 -11.68 -21.62
CA PRO A 738 -46.42 -12.56 -20.55
C PRO A 738 -45.63 -11.82 -19.46
N LEU A 739 -44.91 -10.75 -19.83
CA LEU A 739 -44.10 -9.97 -18.89
C LEU A 739 -45.00 -9.07 -18.02
N LYS A 740 -46.00 -8.44 -18.64
CA LYS A 740 -46.96 -7.55 -17.95
C LYS A 740 -47.84 -8.29 -16.95
N THR A 741 -48.13 -9.57 -17.17
CA THR A 741 -48.87 -10.41 -16.20
C THR A 741 -48.03 -10.82 -14.99
N GLN A 742 -46.70 -10.93 -15.15
CA GLN A 742 -45.81 -11.43 -14.10
C GLN A 742 -45.32 -10.33 -13.15
N ALA A 743 -45.21 -9.08 -13.61
CA ALA A 743 -44.69 -7.97 -12.83
C ALA A 743 -45.47 -6.67 -13.02
N HIS A 744 -45.41 -5.80 -12.03
CA HIS A 744 -45.93 -4.45 -12.09
C HIS A 744 -44.97 -3.53 -12.86
N PHE A 745 -45.45 -2.97 -13.97
CA PHE A 745 -44.67 -2.08 -14.83
C PHE A 745 -44.81 -0.64 -14.37
N VAL A 746 -43.68 0.04 -14.19
CA VAL A 746 -43.60 1.42 -13.73
C VAL A 746 -42.96 2.26 -14.82
N TYR A 747 -43.70 3.25 -15.31
CA TYR A 747 -43.25 4.10 -16.41
C TYR A 747 -42.49 5.33 -15.89
N LEU A 748 -41.31 5.59 -16.45
CA LEU A 748 -40.49 6.73 -16.07
C LEU A 748 -41.15 8.07 -16.42
N GLU A 749 -41.99 8.10 -17.47
CA GLU A 749 -42.76 9.28 -17.85
C GLU A 749 -43.77 9.67 -16.77
N ASP A 750 -44.50 8.71 -16.21
CA ASP A 750 -45.50 8.95 -15.16
C ASP A 750 -44.84 9.46 -13.88
N ILE A 751 -43.69 8.90 -13.52
CA ILE A 751 -42.85 9.40 -12.42
C ILE A 751 -42.44 10.84 -12.68
N LYS A 752 -41.95 11.15 -13.89
CA LYS A 752 -41.52 12.49 -14.27
C LYS A 752 -42.66 13.50 -14.20
N GLN A 753 -43.87 13.11 -14.63
CA GLN A 753 -45.06 13.97 -14.59
C GLN A 753 -45.56 14.20 -13.16
N ALA A 754 -45.48 13.19 -12.29
CA ALA A 754 -45.87 13.30 -10.88
C ALA A 754 -44.93 14.20 -10.05
N ILE A 755 -43.76 14.57 -10.57
CA ILE A 755 -42.78 15.42 -9.88
C ILE A 755 -43.11 16.91 -10.13
N PRO A 756 -43.52 17.67 -9.10
CA PRO A 756 -43.72 19.11 -9.25
C PRO A 756 -42.38 19.82 -9.50
N LYS A 757 -42.39 20.83 -10.39
CA LYS A 757 -41.18 21.57 -10.83
C LYS A 757 -40.37 22.16 -9.66
N TRP A 758 -41.03 22.63 -8.60
CA TRP A 758 -40.34 23.18 -7.42
C TRP A 758 -39.49 22.13 -6.68
N LYS A 759 -39.89 20.85 -6.65
CA LYS A 759 -39.08 19.77 -6.05
C LYS A 759 -37.78 19.54 -6.84
N LEU A 760 -37.80 19.71 -8.16
CA LEU A 760 -36.59 19.65 -8.98
C LEU A 760 -35.64 20.81 -8.68
N ILE A 761 -36.18 22.02 -8.48
CA ILE A 761 -35.38 23.19 -8.10
C ILE A 761 -34.76 22.97 -6.71
N VAL A 762 -35.54 22.52 -5.73
CA VAL A 762 -35.03 22.19 -4.39
C VAL A 762 -33.95 21.11 -4.45
N ALA A 763 -34.17 20.04 -5.22
CA ALA A 763 -33.17 18.99 -5.39
C ALA A 763 -31.90 19.49 -6.09
N LEU A 764 -32.01 20.44 -7.02
CA LEU A 764 -30.86 21.06 -7.67
C LEU A 764 -30.07 21.94 -6.69
N LEU A 765 -30.76 22.73 -5.86
CA LEU A 765 -30.13 23.52 -4.80
C LEU A 765 -29.43 22.60 -3.79
N GLN A 766 -30.07 21.51 -3.37
CA GLN A 766 -29.46 20.52 -2.49
C GLN A 766 -28.24 19.84 -3.14
N ALA A 767 -28.35 19.41 -4.40
CA ALA A 767 -27.27 18.79 -5.15
C ALA A 767 -26.05 19.72 -5.30
N LYS A 768 -26.26 21.04 -5.45
CA LYS A 768 -25.17 22.02 -5.57
C LYS A 768 -24.61 22.46 -4.22
N LEU A 769 -25.46 22.84 -3.28
CA LEU A 769 -25.07 23.53 -2.05
C LEU A 769 -24.72 22.58 -0.89
N LEU A 770 -25.44 21.46 -0.72
CA LEU A 770 -25.19 20.57 0.42
C LEU A 770 -23.91 19.75 0.25
N PRO A 771 -23.10 19.55 1.30
CA PRO A 771 -21.96 18.64 1.27
C PRO A 771 -22.36 17.20 0.92
N ALA A 772 -21.44 16.46 0.28
CA ALA A 772 -21.67 15.07 -0.10
C ALA A 772 -22.04 14.17 1.10
N SER A 773 -21.44 14.43 2.28
CA SER A 773 -21.72 13.70 3.52
C SER A 773 -23.19 13.83 3.96
N VAL A 774 -23.78 15.00 3.81
CA VAL A 774 -25.19 15.27 4.15
C VAL A 774 -26.11 14.54 3.18
N LEU A 775 -25.86 14.66 1.87
CA LEU A 775 -26.66 13.96 0.86
C LEU A 775 -26.58 12.43 1.04
N LYS A 776 -25.38 11.92 1.33
CA LYS A 776 -25.14 10.50 1.66
C LYS A 776 -26.02 10.05 2.82
N ALA A 777 -26.07 10.81 3.91
CA ALA A 777 -26.86 10.45 5.10
C ALA A 777 -28.39 10.43 4.84
N PHE A 778 -28.91 11.36 4.03
CA PHE A 778 -30.36 11.50 3.84
C PHE A 778 -30.95 10.67 2.70
N TYR A 779 -30.17 10.39 1.64
CA TYR A 779 -30.68 9.79 0.41
C TYR A 779 -30.09 8.44 0.08
N PHE A 780 -28.85 8.17 0.48
CA PHE A 780 -28.13 6.97 0.06
C PHE A 780 -28.19 5.93 1.18
N LYS A 781 -28.69 4.74 0.85
CA LYS A 781 -28.63 3.62 1.79
C LYS A 781 -27.18 3.17 1.99
N ARG A 782 -26.82 2.78 3.21
CA ARG A 782 -25.52 2.16 3.49
C ARG A 782 -25.52 0.75 2.90
N ILE A 783 -24.54 0.46 2.04
CA ILE A 783 -24.40 -0.78 1.28
C ILE A 783 -22.96 -1.26 1.46
N ALA A 784 -22.77 -2.54 1.79
CA ALA A 784 -21.44 -3.14 1.82
C ALA A 784 -20.93 -3.43 0.39
N LEU A 785 -19.62 -3.40 0.17
CA LEU A 785 -19.06 -3.54 -1.18
C LEU A 785 -19.29 -4.93 -1.78
N ASP A 786 -19.40 -5.96 -0.96
CA ASP A 786 -19.64 -7.36 -1.32
C ASP A 786 -21.13 -7.68 -1.58
N GLU A 787 -22.03 -6.73 -1.35
CA GLU A 787 -23.43 -6.84 -1.76
C GLU A 787 -23.55 -6.79 -3.30
N THR A 788 -24.51 -7.56 -3.83
CA THR A 788 -24.79 -7.63 -5.27
C THR A 788 -25.37 -6.31 -5.75
N ALA A 789 -24.66 -5.64 -6.67
CA ALA A 789 -25.09 -4.41 -7.31
C ALA A 789 -26.00 -4.69 -8.51
N ALA A 790 -25.62 -5.68 -9.33
CA ALA A 790 -26.31 -6.02 -10.57
C ALA A 790 -26.40 -7.54 -10.75
N ILE A 791 -27.50 -7.99 -11.36
CA ILE A 791 -27.65 -9.35 -11.89
C ILE A 791 -27.84 -9.23 -13.39
N LEU A 792 -26.99 -9.90 -14.17
CA LEU A 792 -27.06 -9.90 -15.62
C LEU A 792 -27.26 -11.33 -16.12
N PHE A 793 -28.29 -11.53 -16.94
CA PHE A 793 -28.60 -12.85 -17.48
C PHE A 793 -27.82 -13.09 -18.76
N SER A 794 -27.09 -14.22 -18.78
CA SER A 794 -26.41 -14.76 -19.96
C SER A 794 -27.18 -15.94 -20.54
N SER A 795 -27.09 -16.15 -21.85
CA SER A 795 -27.64 -17.33 -22.52
C SER A 795 -26.84 -18.56 -22.10
N GLY A 796 -27.46 -19.46 -21.32
CA GLY A 796 -26.84 -20.72 -20.92
C GLY A 796 -26.68 -21.68 -22.10
N SER A 797 -25.69 -22.59 -22.00
CA SER A 797 -25.47 -23.70 -22.95
C SER A 797 -26.67 -24.65 -23.10
N GLU A 798 -27.55 -24.68 -22.09
CA GLU A 798 -28.73 -25.54 -22.00
C GLU A 798 -30.03 -24.79 -22.33
N GLY A 799 -29.96 -23.58 -22.89
CA GLY A 799 -31.12 -22.73 -23.21
C GLY A 799 -31.73 -21.98 -22.02
N VAL A 800 -31.38 -22.38 -20.78
CA VAL A 800 -31.84 -21.73 -19.56
C VAL A 800 -30.92 -20.55 -19.19
N PRO A 801 -31.46 -19.33 -18.95
CA PRO A 801 -30.65 -18.14 -18.67
C PRO A 801 -29.99 -18.20 -17.28
N LYS A 802 -28.70 -17.87 -17.22
CA LYS A 802 -27.88 -17.89 -15.99
C LYS A 802 -27.67 -16.46 -15.48
N GLY A 803 -28.11 -16.18 -14.26
CA GLY A 803 -27.98 -14.87 -13.65
C GLY A 803 -26.60 -14.67 -13.02
N VAL A 804 -25.73 -13.88 -13.63
CA VAL A 804 -24.41 -13.55 -13.09
C VAL A 804 -24.53 -12.46 -12.04
N GLN A 805 -24.11 -12.75 -10.80
CA GLN A 805 -24.17 -11.79 -9.69
C GLN A 805 -22.89 -10.95 -9.62
N LEU A 806 -23.02 -9.64 -9.83
CA LEU A 806 -21.94 -8.68 -9.79
C LEU A 806 -22.03 -7.82 -8.53
N THR A 807 -20.99 -7.81 -7.70
CA THR A 807 -20.98 -6.96 -6.50
C THR A 807 -20.58 -5.52 -6.81
N HIS A 808 -20.87 -4.61 -5.89
CA HIS A 808 -20.33 -3.25 -5.96
C HIS A 808 -18.79 -3.26 -6.02
N GLN A 809 -18.14 -4.20 -5.33
CA GLN A 809 -16.70 -4.37 -5.29
C GLN A 809 -16.13 -4.73 -6.66
N ASN A 810 -16.66 -5.78 -7.31
CA ASN A 810 -16.15 -6.27 -8.59
C ASN A 810 -16.35 -5.21 -9.69
N MET A 811 -17.51 -4.55 -9.71
CA MET A 811 -17.78 -3.47 -10.66
C MET A 811 -16.86 -2.26 -10.44
N MET A 812 -16.68 -1.83 -9.19
CA MET A 812 -15.77 -0.72 -8.88
C MET A 812 -14.30 -1.07 -9.20
N ALA A 813 -13.88 -2.30 -8.94
CA ALA A 813 -12.55 -2.80 -9.32
C ALA A 813 -12.37 -2.65 -10.84
N ASN A 814 -13.23 -3.27 -11.64
CA ASN A 814 -13.08 -3.26 -13.10
C ASN A 814 -13.13 -1.84 -13.69
N ILE A 815 -13.97 -0.95 -13.15
CA ILE A 815 -13.99 0.47 -13.57
C ILE A 815 -12.64 1.14 -13.32
N LYS A 816 -12.00 0.92 -12.17
CA LYS A 816 -10.69 1.51 -11.85
C LYS A 816 -9.56 0.88 -12.64
N GLU A 817 -9.63 -0.42 -12.91
CA GLU A 817 -8.69 -1.14 -13.75
C GLU A 817 -8.74 -0.63 -15.19
N ILE A 818 -9.94 -0.49 -15.78
CA ILE A 818 -10.13 0.08 -17.12
C ILE A 818 -9.70 1.55 -17.16
N SER A 819 -10.08 2.37 -16.17
CA SER A 819 -9.71 3.79 -16.13
C SER A 819 -8.19 3.99 -16.13
N ALA A 820 -7.44 3.11 -15.45
CA ALA A 820 -5.98 3.16 -15.41
C ALA A 820 -5.33 3.05 -16.80
N VAL A 821 -5.91 2.25 -17.70
CA VAL A 821 -5.36 1.96 -19.03
C VAL A 821 -6.01 2.81 -20.12
N LEU A 822 -7.27 3.19 -19.94
CA LEU A 822 -7.98 4.16 -20.76
C LEU A 822 -7.30 5.54 -20.73
N ASN A 823 -6.69 5.86 -19.57
CA ASN A 823 -5.97 7.10 -19.29
C ASN A 823 -6.76 8.33 -19.77
N PRO A 824 -8.00 8.51 -19.28
CA PRO A 824 -8.97 9.43 -19.86
C PRO A 824 -8.42 10.86 -19.99
N LYS A 825 -8.71 11.52 -21.10
CA LYS A 825 -8.32 12.91 -21.42
C LYS A 825 -9.44 13.90 -21.04
N GLU A 826 -9.12 15.18 -21.00
CA GLU A 826 -10.09 16.23 -20.61
C GLU A 826 -11.22 16.39 -21.63
N ASP A 827 -10.91 16.13 -22.90
CA ASP A 827 -11.79 16.22 -24.06
C ASP A 827 -12.51 14.88 -24.36
N ASP A 828 -12.36 13.87 -23.50
CA ASP A 828 -12.97 12.57 -23.77
C ASP A 828 -14.48 12.57 -23.63
N ILE A 829 -15.14 11.96 -24.61
CA ILE A 829 -16.57 11.71 -24.63
C ILE A 829 -16.80 10.27 -25.11
N ILE A 830 -17.57 9.49 -24.33
CA ILE A 830 -17.86 8.09 -24.63
C ILE A 830 -19.23 7.97 -25.32
N LEU A 831 -19.31 7.18 -26.39
CA LEU A 831 -20.60 6.78 -26.95
C LEU A 831 -21.20 5.63 -26.12
N ASN A 832 -22.35 5.88 -25.50
CA ASN A 832 -23.16 4.87 -24.83
C ASN A 832 -24.23 4.32 -25.79
N ALA A 833 -23.81 3.43 -26.68
CA ALA A 833 -24.70 2.72 -27.62
C ALA A 833 -24.87 1.23 -27.30
N LEU A 834 -24.08 0.70 -26.36
CA LEU A 834 -24.13 -0.72 -26.00
C LEU A 834 -25.29 -1.00 -25.04
N PRO A 835 -26.03 -2.11 -25.22
CA PRO A 835 -27.17 -2.42 -24.35
C PRO A 835 -26.76 -2.62 -22.88
N THR A 836 -27.51 -1.99 -21.97
CA THR A 836 -27.25 -2.02 -20.52
C THR A 836 -27.57 -3.35 -19.85
N PHE A 837 -28.24 -4.28 -20.54
CA PHE A 837 -28.40 -5.67 -20.09
C PHE A 837 -27.15 -6.53 -20.33
N HIS A 838 -26.14 -6.00 -21.03
CA HIS A 838 -24.81 -6.57 -21.10
C HIS A 838 -23.85 -5.85 -20.15
N ALA A 839 -22.93 -6.58 -19.53
CA ALA A 839 -21.91 -5.98 -18.66
C ALA A 839 -21.05 -4.95 -19.39
N PHE A 840 -20.84 -5.11 -20.70
CA PHE A 840 -20.12 -4.14 -21.53
C PHE A 840 -20.84 -2.80 -21.61
N GLY A 841 -22.16 -2.80 -21.80
CA GLY A 841 -22.97 -1.58 -21.79
C GLY A 841 -23.18 -1.01 -20.38
N LEU A 842 -23.41 -1.87 -19.39
CA LEU A 842 -23.67 -1.43 -18.02
C LEU A 842 -22.43 -0.86 -17.33
N THR A 843 -21.34 -1.62 -17.31
CA THR A 843 -20.14 -1.22 -16.58
C THR A 843 -19.33 -0.21 -17.38
N VAL A 844 -19.05 -0.47 -18.67
CA VAL A 844 -18.05 0.29 -19.42
C VAL A 844 -18.61 1.54 -20.09
N THR A 845 -19.76 1.47 -20.75
CA THR A 845 -20.34 2.66 -21.42
C THR A 845 -21.30 3.46 -20.54
N THR A 846 -21.75 2.91 -19.40
CA THR A 846 -22.66 3.60 -18.47
C THR A 846 -22.00 3.99 -17.14
N PHE A 847 -21.56 3.03 -16.31
CA PHE A 847 -21.07 3.36 -14.97
C PHE A 847 -19.65 3.93 -14.93
N LEU A 848 -18.74 3.45 -15.79
CA LEU A 848 -17.38 3.99 -15.89
C LEU A 848 -17.37 5.50 -16.17
N PRO A 849 -18.06 6.03 -17.21
CA PRO A 849 -18.09 7.48 -17.45
C PRO A 849 -18.71 8.25 -16.27
N LEU A 850 -19.77 7.73 -15.65
CA LEU A 850 -20.42 8.37 -14.49
C LEU A 850 -19.48 8.48 -13.28
N ILE A 851 -18.63 7.48 -13.06
CA ILE A 851 -17.73 7.42 -11.90
C ILE A 851 -16.43 8.18 -12.18
N GLU A 852 -15.87 8.08 -13.38
CA GLU A 852 -14.62 8.76 -13.76
C GLU A 852 -14.81 10.23 -14.16
N GLY A 853 -16.05 10.68 -14.32
CA GLY A 853 -16.33 12.06 -14.70
C GLY A 853 -16.20 12.31 -16.21
N ILE A 854 -16.46 11.30 -17.04
CA ILE A 854 -16.36 11.37 -18.50
C ILE A 854 -17.78 11.57 -19.05
N PRO A 855 -18.06 12.63 -19.84
CA PRO A 855 -19.35 12.78 -20.49
C PRO A 855 -19.68 11.59 -21.41
N MET A 856 -20.96 11.23 -21.49
CA MET A 856 -21.44 10.21 -22.43
C MET A 856 -22.59 10.70 -23.30
N VAL A 857 -22.64 10.19 -24.53
CA VAL A 857 -23.76 10.40 -25.48
C VAL A 857 -24.53 9.10 -25.61
N CYS A 858 -25.81 9.09 -25.28
CA CYS A 858 -26.64 7.89 -25.36
C CYS A 858 -27.25 7.74 -26.76
N GLN A 859 -27.17 6.52 -27.31
CA GLN A 859 -27.85 6.14 -28.54
C GLN A 859 -28.54 4.79 -28.36
N PRO A 860 -29.89 4.76 -28.25
CA PRO A 860 -30.63 3.53 -27.96
C PRO A 860 -30.47 2.40 -28.97
N ASP A 861 -30.19 2.72 -30.23
CA ASP A 861 -30.09 1.75 -31.32
C ASP A 861 -28.67 1.75 -31.92
N PRO A 862 -27.83 0.76 -31.58
CA PRO A 862 -26.47 0.67 -32.13
C PRO A 862 -26.44 0.26 -33.61
N THR A 863 -27.57 -0.20 -34.19
CA THR A 863 -27.62 -0.59 -35.60
C THR A 863 -27.86 0.60 -36.54
N ASP A 864 -28.30 1.75 -36.01
CA ASP A 864 -28.50 2.98 -36.78
C ASP A 864 -27.17 3.69 -37.08
N ALA A 865 -26.45 3.15 -38.07
CA ALA A 865 -25.16 3.66 -38.52
C ALA A 865 -25.17 5.17 -38.83
N LYS A 866 -26.24 5.67 -39.45
CA LYS A 866 -26.35 7.09 -39.85
C LYS A 866 -26.40 7.97 -38.60
N THR A 867 -27.23 7.62 -37.63
CA THR A 867 -27.32 8.38 -36.38
C THR A 867 -26.03 8.27 -35.59
N ILE A 868 -25.40 7.10 -35.49
CA ILE A 868 -24.10 6.91 -34.85
C ILE A 868 -23.06 7.86 -35.47
N GLY A 869 -22.88 7.81 -36.80
CA GLY A 869 -21.99 8.72 -37.54
C GLY A 869 -22.25 10.19 -37.23
N ARG A 870 -23.52 10.62 -37.31
CA ARG A 870 -23.91 12.00 -36.98
C ARG A 870 -23.58 12.38 -35.54
N LEU A 871 -23.86 11.50 -34.57
CA LEU A 871 -23.60 11.78 -33.15
C LEU A 871 -22.11 11.88 -32.85
N VAL A 872 -21.28 11.00 -33.45
CA VAL A 872 -19.82 11.09 -33.30
C VAL A 872 -19.32 12.45 -33.79
N ALA A 873 -19.77 12.88 -34.97
CA ALA A 873 -19.40 14.17 -35.54
C ALA A 873 -19.93 15.36 -34.71
N GLN A 874 -21.21 15.32 -34.33
CA GLN A 874 -21.90 16.43 -33.66
C GLN A 874 -21.35 16.68 -32.26
N TYR A 875 -21.10 15.62 -31.48
CA TYR A 875 -20.66 15.72 -30.10
C TYR A 875 -19.14 15.54 -29.94
N GLN A 876 -18.38 15.41 -31.04
CA GLN A 876 -16.94 15.17 -31.02
C GLN A 876 -16.58 13.97 -30.13
N ILE A 877 -17.30 12.87 -30.30
CA ILE A 877 -17.09 11.65 -29.51
C ILE A 877 -15.68 11.13 -29.78
N THR A 878 -14.94 10.78 -28.72
CA THR A 878 -13.54 10.36 -28.81
C THR A 878 -13.36 8.86 -28.60
N ILE A 879 -14.27 8.21 -27.90
CA ILE A 879 -14.20 6.79 -27.54
C ILE A 879 -15.44 6.06 -28.07
N LEU A 880 -15.21 5.09 -28.96
CA LEU A 880 -16.22 4.19 -29.49
C LEU A 880 -15.93 2.75 -29.06
N LEU A 881 -16.90 2.14 -28.39
CA LEU A 881 -16.86 0.74 -27.98
C LEU A 881 -17.93 -0.02 -28.77
N GLY A 882 -17.57 -1.16 -29.35
CA GLY A 882 -18.45 -1.90 -30.25
C GLY A 882 -18.14 -3.39 -30.32
N THR A 883 -19.01 -4.13 -31.00
CA THR A 883 -18.74 -5.50 -31.46
C THR A 883 -18.19 -5.46 -32.88
N SER A 884 -17.56 -6.54 -33.35
CA SER A 884 -17.13 -6.66 -34.75
C SER A 884 -18.30 -6.41 -35.72
N THR A 885 -19.50 -6.84 -35.34
CA THR A 885 -20.75 -6.70 -36.10
C THR A 885 -21.18 -5.24 -36.23
N PHE A 886 -21.20 -4.48 -35.13
CA PHE A 886 -21.57 -3.06 -35.19
C PHE A 886 -20.54 -2.26 -35.99
N LEU A 887 -19.25 -2.53 -35.80
CA LEU A 887 -18.20 -1.86 -36.57
C LEU A 887 -18.32 -2.17 -38.07
N ARG A 888 -18.67 -3.42 -38.45
CA ARG A 888 -18.97 -3.78 -39.85
C ARG A 888 -20.12 -2.97 -40.42
N ILE A 889 -21.21 -2.81 -39.67
CA ILE A 889 -22.39 -2.02 -40.08
C ILE A 889 -21.96 -0.56 -40.39
N TYR A 890 -21.12 0.04 -39.54
CA TYR A 890 -20.63 1.40 -39.75
C TYR A 890 -19.68 1.50 -40.96
N THR A 891 -18.81 0.51 -41.15
CA THR A 891 -17.88 0.43 -42.29
C THR A 891 -18.63 0.27 -43.61
N ARG A 892 -19.59 -0.66 -43.71
CA ARG A 892 -20.33 -0.92 -44.96
C ARG A 892 -21.34 0.18 -45.30
N SER A 893 -21.81 0.95 -44.33
CA SER A 893 -22.81 2.00 -44.56
C SER A 893 -22.25 3.19 -45.37
N ARG A 894 -22.81 3.42 -46.56
CA ARG A 894 -22.52 4.63 -47.38
C ARG A 894 -23.00 5.93 -46.74
N LYS A 895 -23.89 5.85 -45.74
CA LYS A 895 -24.43 7.01 -45.01
C LYS A 895 -23.45 7.56 -43.96
N VAL A 896 -22.38 6.81 -43.64
CA VAL A 896 -21.34 7.23 -42.70
C VAL A 896 -20.13 7.73 -43.49
N HIS A 897 -20.00 9.05 -43.57
CA HIS A 897 -18.87 9.70 -44.23
C HIS A 897 -17.59 9.56 -43.37
N PRO A 898 -16.39 9.36 -43.95
CA PRO A 898 -15.14 9.22 -43.19
C PRO A 898 -14.90 10.29 -42.12
N LEU A 899 -15.17 11.56 -42.45
CA LEU A 899 -15.05 12.70 -41.53
C LEU A 899 -15.93 12.59 -40.27
N MET A 900 -17.03 11.81 -40.32
CA MET A 900 -17.90 11.65 -39.16
C MET A 900 -17.20 10.97 -37.98
N PHE A 901 -16.18 10.15 -38.25
CA PHE A 901 -15.40 9.42 -37.24
C PHE A 901 -14.03 10.03 -36.96
N GLN A 902 -13.76 11.25 -37.45
CA GLN A 902 -12.46 11.91 -37.32
C GLN A 902 -12.04 12.14 -35.86
N SER A 903 -12.98 12.50 -34.98
CA SER A 903 -12.74 12.77 -33.55
C SER A 903 -12.38 11.53 -32.73
N LEU A 904 -12.64 10.32 -33.24
CA LEU A 904 -12.35 9.08 -32.52
C LEU A 904 -10.84 8.94 -32.31
N ARG A 905 -10.42 8.88 -31.05
CA ARG A 905 -9.04 8.55 -30.65
C ARG A 905 -8.88 7.08 -30.25
N LEU A 906 -9.97 6.42 -29.86
CA LEU A 906 -9.99 5.02 -29.44
C LEU A 906 -11.23 4.34 -30.01
N VAL A 907 -11.01 3.22 -30.71
CA VAL A 907 -12.06 2.29 -31.14
C VAL A 907 -11.70 0.92 -30.61
N ILE A 908 -12.53 0.35 -29.74
CA ILE A 908 -12.28 -0.96 -29.12
C ILE A 908 -13.42 -1.92 -29.49
N ALA A 909 -13.04 -3.06 -30.05
CA ALA A 909 -13.92 -4.19 -30.28
C ALA A 909 -13.85 -5.16 -29.10
N GLY A 910 -15.01 -5.66 -28.68
CA GLY A 910 -15.12 -6.69 -27.64
C GLY A 910 -16.39 -7.51 -27.78
N ALA A 911 -16.60 -8.42 -26.84
CA ALA A 911 -17.71 -9.39 -26.78
C ALA A 911 -17.75 -10.46 -27.89
N GLU A 912 -17.06 -10.29 -29.01
CA GLU A 912 -16.86 -11.30 -30.06
C GLU A 912 -15.50 -11.12 -30.72
N ARG A 913 -15.04 -12.17 -31.44
CA ARG A 913 -13.78 -12.12 -32.19
C ARG A 913 -13.87 -11.05 -33.29
N LEU A 914 -12.86 -10.20 -33.39
CA LEU A 914 -12.81 -9.19 -34.45
C LEU A 914 -12.48 -9.88 -35.79
N ASN A 915 -13.34 -9.68 -36.78
CA ASN A 915 -13.05 -10.15 -38.13
C ASN A 915 -11.93 -9.29 -38.76
N PRO A 916 -10.84 -9.89 -39.29
CA PRO A 916 -9.74 -9.17 -39.94
C PRO A 916 -10.15 -8.25 -41.09
N GLU A 917 -11.19 -8.61 -41.85
CA GLU A 917 -11.78 -7.78 -42.93
C GLU A 917 -12.39 -6.51 -42.34
N VAL A 918 -13.08 -6.59 -41.20
CA VAL A 918 -13.66 -5.42 -40.52
C VAL A 918 -12.55 -4.50 -40.05
N ARG A 919 -11.47 -5.06 -39.48
CA ARG A 919 -10.30 -4.30 -39.04
C ARG A 919 -9.67 -3.52 -40.19
N SER A 920 -9.36 -4.20 -41.29
CA SER A 920 -8.73 -3.59 -42.48
C SER A 920 -9.64 -2.57 -43.15
N SER A 921 -10.90 -2.93 -43.41
CA SER A 921 -11.88 -2.04 -44.07
C SER A 921 -12.21 -0.80 -43.22
N PHE A 922 -12.28 -0.93 -41.89
CA PHE A 922 -12.49 0.23 -41.00
C PHE A 922 -11.28 1.17 -41.01
N LYS A 923 -10.05 0.61 -41.03
CA LYS A 923 -8.82 1.39 -41.16
C LYS A 923 -8.74 2.11 -42.50
N GLU A 924 -9.06 1.44 -43.59
CA GLU A 924 -9.07 2.00 -44.94
C GLU A 924 -10.10 3.14 -45.06
N LYS A 925 -11.34 2.92 -44.61
CA LYS A 925 -12.40 3.93 -44.72
C LYS A 925 -12.23 5.12 -43.78
N PHE A 926 -11.81 4.91 -42.54
CA PHE A 926 -11.82 5.95 -41.48
C PHE A 926 -10.43 6.38 -41.01
N GLY A 927 -9.35 5.70 -41.40
CA GLY A 927 -7.98 5.94 -40.91
C GLY A 927 -7.75 5.52 -39.46
N LYS A 928 -8.69 4.80 -38.84
CA LYS A 928 -8.68 4.45 -37.40
C LYS A 928 -8.39 2.97 -37.17
N ASP A 929 -7.54 2.68 -36.19
CA ASP A 929 -7.29 1.30 -35.76
C ASP A 929 -8.38 0.82 -34.80
N ILE A 930 -8.73 -0.46 -34.90
CA ILE A 930 -9.61 -1.15 -33.95
C ILE A 930 -8.73 -1.99 -33.02
N TYR A 931 -8.83 -1.76 -31.72
CA TYR A 931 -8.16 -2.55 -30.70
C TYR A 931 -9.09 -3.64 -30.15
N GLU A 932 -8.57 -4.83 -29.87
CA GLU A 932 -9.36 -5.94 -29.33
C GLU A 932 -9.25 -6.02 -27.80
N GLY A 933 -10.38 -6.22 -27.13
CA GLY A 933 -10.46 -6.55 -25.71
C GLY A 933 -11.21 -7.84 -25.46
N TYR A 934 -10.88 -8.51 -24.37
CA TYR A 934 -11.46 -9.79 -23.98
C TYR A 934 -11.92 -9.79 -22.52
N GLY A 935 -12.95 -10.59 -22.28
CA GLY A 935 -13.49 -10.92 -20.97
C GLY A 935 -14.94 -11.39 -21.10
N ALA A 936 -15.59 -11.59 -19.96
CA ALA A 936 -16.93 -12.16 -19.87
C ALA A 936 -17.76 -11.35 -18.85
N THR A 937 -19.07 -11.61 -18.78
CA THR A 937 -19.91 -11.01 -17.72
C THR A 937 -19.34 -11.34 -16.34
N GLU A 938 -18.81 -12.55 -16.19
CA GLU A 938 -18.16 -13.09 -15.00
C GLU A 938 -16.87 -12.36 -14.59
N THR A 939 -16.28 -11.54 -15.47
CA THR A 939 -15.09 -10.70 -15.20
C THR A 939 -15.39 -9.19 -15.19
N THR A 940 -16.67 -8.83 -15.31
CA THR A 940 -17.28 -7.51 -15.07
C THR A 940 -16.93 -6.26 -15.93
N PRO A 941 -16.70 -6.29 -17.27
CA PRO A 941 -16.53 -7.41 -18.17
C PRO A 941 -15.12 -7.55 -18.76
N VAL A 942 -14.19 -6.65 -18.46
CA VAL A 942 -12.91 -6.59 -19.19
C VAL A 942 -11.83 -7.30 -18.38
N ALA A 943 -11.12 -8.25 -18.98
CA ALA A 943 -9.99 -8.94 -18.38
C ALA A 943 -8.66 -8.54 -19.02
N SER A 944 -8.64 -8.36 -20.34
CA SER A 944 -7.47 -7.90 -21.11
C SER A 944 -7.88 -6.98 -22.24
N VAL A 945 -6.96 -6.11 -22.68
CA VAL A 945 -7.24 -5.19 -23.79
C VAL A 945 -5.97 -4.74 -24.51
N ASN A 946 -6.04 -4.64 -25.84
CA ASN A 946 -5.04 -3.95 -26.65
C ASN A 946 -5.28 -2.43 -26.58
N ILE A 947 -4.20 -1.65 -26.56
CA ILE A 947 -4.26 -0.18 -26.52
C ILE A 947 -3.23 0.42 -27.50
N PRO A 948 -3.35 1.70 -27.88
CA PRO A 948 -2.40 2.32 -28.79
C PRO A 948 -0.95 2.20 -28.30
N ASP A 949 -0.04 1.95 -29.23
CA ASP A 949 1.39 2.05 -29.00
C ASP A 949 1.78 3.51 -28.69
N ILE A 950 2.84 3.69 -27.90
CA ILE A 950 3.35 5.02 -27.54
C ILE A 950 4.81 5.14 -27.96
N LEU A 951 5.13 6.17 -28.76
CA LEU A 951 6.50 6.53 -29.07
C LEU A 951 7.14 7.27 -27.89
N LEU A 952 8.24 6.73 -27.38
CA LEU A 952 9.03 7.34 -26.32
C LEU A 952 10.00 8.35 -26.94
N SER A 953 9.60 9.62 -27.02
CA SER A 953 10.33 10.67 -27.75
C SER A 953 11.80 10.86 -27.33
N TYR A 954 12.16 10.53 -26.09
CA TYR A 954 13.52 10.67 -25.58
C TYR A 954 14.46 9.54 -26.00
N SER A 955 13.93 8.37 -26.39
CA SER A 955 14.73 7.20 -26.78
C SER A 955 14.48 6.73 -28.22
N GLY A 956 13.37 7.15 -28.84
CA GLY A 956 12.90 6.64 -30.12
C GLY A 956 12.29 5.23 -30.04
N GLU A 957 12.21 4.62 -28.84
CA GLU A 957 11.62 3.29 -28.65
C GLU A 957 10.08 3.35 -28.64
N ILE A 958 9.44 2.25 -29.01
CA ILE A 958 7.98 2.11 -28.96
C ILE A 958 7.60 1.30 -27.72
N GLN A 959 6.75 1.85 -26.86
CA GLN A 959 6.04 1.10 -25.84
C GLN A 959 4.85 0.39 -26.50
N THR A 960 5.00 -0.91 -26.76
CA THR A 960 3.96 -1.74 -27.40
C THR A 960 2.75 -1.91 -26.48
N GLY A 961 1.59 -1.43 -26.92
CA GLY A 961 0.30 -1.62 -26.30
C GLY A 961 -0.63 -2.53 -27.10
N ASN A 962 -0.32 -2.78 -28.39
CA ASN A 962 -1.17 -3.54 -29.30
C ASN A 962 -0.37 -4.61 -30.06
N LYS A 963 -0.92 -5.83 -30.13
CA LYS A 963 -0.46 -6.89 -31.04
C LYS A 963 -1.64 -7.49 -31.78
N ILE A 964 -1.61 -7.41 -33.12
CA ILE A 964 -2.64 -8.01 -33.98
C ILE A 964 -2.69 -9.53 -33.74
N GLY A 965 -3.91 -10.09 -33.66
CA GLY A 965 -4.14 -11.50 -33.35
C GLY A 965 -4.15 -11.84 -31.86
N THR A 966 -3.94 -10.85 -30.99
CA THR A 966 -4.07 -10.98 -29.53
C THR A 966 -5.28 -10.18 -29.03
N VAL A 967 -5.71 -10.45 -27.80
CA VAL A 967 -6.72 -9.66 -27.08
C VAL A 967 -6.08 -8.80 -25.98
N GLY A 968 -4.79 -8.51 -26.14
CA GLY A 968 -4.03 -7.58 -25.31
C GLY A 968 -3.45 -8.15 -24.03
N LEU A 969 -2.98 -7.23 -23.19
CA LEU A 969 -2.42 -7.53 -21.87
C LEU A 969 -3.52 -7.55 -20.79
N PRO A 970 -3.35 -8.31 -19.70
CA PRO A 970 -4.23 -8.25 -18.55
C PRO A 970 -4.36 -6.83 -18.00
N LEU A 971 -5.55 -6.47 -17.52
CA LEU A 971 -5.74 -5.20 -16.81
C LEU A 971 -4.91 -5.14 -15.52
N PRO A 972 -4.54 -3.94 -15.02
CA PRO A 972 -3.79 -3.82 -13.78
C PRO A 972 -4.55 -4.45 -12.59
N GLY A 973 -3.98 -5.45 -11.91
CA GLY A 973 -4.66 -6.16 -10.81
C GLY A 973 -5.43 -7.41 -11.25
N THR A 974 -5.54 -7.63 -12.57
CA THR A 974 -5.96 -8.90 -13.17
C THR A 974 -4.73 -9.76 -13.45
N THR A 975 -4.87 -11.07 -13.23
CA THR A 975 -3.88 -12.07 -13.63
C THR A 975 -4.55 -13.10 -14.53
N ILE A 976 -3.80 -13.64 -15.49
CA ILE A 976 -4.26 -14.65 -16.45
C ILE A 976 -3.27 -15.80 -16.41
N LYS A 977 -3.81 -17.02 -16.29
CA LYS A 977 -3.05 -18.27 -16.37
C LYS A 977 -3.62 -19.13 -17.47
N ILE A 978 -2.73 -19.90 -18.11
CA ILE A 978 -3.10 -20.95 -19.03
C ILE A 978 -2.84 -22.25 -18.30
N VAL A 979 -3.87 -23.08 -18.16
CA VAL A 979 -3.80 -24.32 -17.39
C VAL A 979 -4.23 -25.52 -18.20
N ASP A 980 -3.80 -26.70 -17.77
CA ASP A 980 -4.41 -27.95 -18.21
C ASP A 980 -5.88 -27.99 -17.73
N PRO A 981 -6.85 -28.29 -18.61
CA PRO A 981 -8.26 -28.26 -18.25
C PRO A 981 -8.67 -29.32 -17.22
N ASP A 982 -7.93 -30.42 -17.07
CA ASP A 982 -8.28 -31.53 -16.19
C ASP A 982 -7.56 -31.40 -14.83
N THR A 983 -6.28 -31.04 -14.82
CA THR A 983 -5.48 -30.93 -13.58
C THR A 983 -5.49 -29.52 -12.97
N LEU A 984 -5.81 -28.49 -13.77
CA LEU A 984 -5.66 -27.07 -13.44
C LEU A 984 -4.21 -26.67 -13.08
N GLU A 985 -3.22 -27.45 -13.50
CA GLU A 985 -1.82 -27.09 -13.40
C GLU A 985 -1.43 -26.07 -14.49
N GLU A 986 -0.58 -25.10 -14.14
CA GLU A 986 -0.17 -24.03 -15.05
C GLU A 986 0.74 -24.58 -16.16
N LEU A 987 0.38 -24.31 -17.40
CA LEU A 987 1.13 -24.73 -18.58
C LEU A 987 2.27 -23.73 -18.88
N PRO A 988 3.37 -24.19 -19.50
CA PRO A 988 4.43 -23.32 -19.99
C PRO A 988 3.93 -22.24 -20.95
N ILE A 989 4.64 -21.11 -20.97
CA ILE A 989 4.35 -19.99 -21.89
C ILE A 989 4.43 -20.47 -23.34
N GLY A 990 3.44 -20.08 -24.15
CA GLY A 990 3.31 -20.46 -25.55
C GLY A 990 2.48 -21.73 -25.78
N GLU A 991 2.27 -22.56 -24.75
CA GLU A 991 1.37 -23.70 -24.82
C GLU A 991 -0.09 -23.28 -24.68
N ALA A 992 -0.98 -24.06 -25.30
CA ALA A 992 -2.40 -23.75 -25.37
C ALA A 992 -3.22 -24.62 -24.42
N GLY A 993 -3.96 -23.98 -23.51
CA GLY A 993 -4.80 -24.64 -22.52
C GLY A 993 -6.01 -23.79 -22.15
N LEU A 994 -6.66 -24.14 -21.04
CA LEU A 994 -7.78 -23.40 -20.49
C LEU A 994 -7.33 -22.04 -19.94
N ILE A 995 -8.01 -20.98 -20.36
CA ILE A 995 -7.76 -19.63 -19.84
C ILE A 995 -8.45 -19.49 -18.48
N MET A 996 -7.65 -19.34 -17.43
CA MET A 996 -8.10 -18.96 -16.10
C MET A 996 -7.81 -17.48 -15.84
N ILE A 997 -8.83 -16.77 -15.36
CA ILE A 997 -8.75 -15.32 -15.09
C ILE A 997 -8.91 -15.11 -13.60
N GLY A 998 -7.89 -14.52 -12.96
CA GLY A 998 -7.88 -14.21 -11.55
C GLY A 998 -7.95 -12.71 -11.30
N GLY A 999 -8.66 -12.30 -10.26
CA GLY A 999 -8.66 -10.91 -9.82
C GLY A 999 -9.90 -10.50 -9.03
N ILE A 1000 -9.96 -9.22 -8.66
CA ILE A 1000 -11.04 -8.68 -7.83
C ILE A 1000 -12.28 -8.41 -8.69
N GLN A 1001 -12.15 -8.35 -10.01
CA GLN A 1001 -13.24 -8.17 -10.97
C GLN A 1001 -14.08 -9.44 -11.20
N ILE A 1002 -13.69 -10.58 -10.63
CA ILE A 1002 -14.41 -11.86 -10.78
C ILE A 1002 -15.74 -11.83 -10.01
N MET A 1003 -16.81 -12.27 -10.66
CA MET A 1003 -18.18 -12.28 -10.13
C MET A 1003 -18.32 -12.96 -8.76
N LYS A 1004 -19.43 -12.68 -8.08
CA LYS A 1004 -19.80 -13.38 -6.84
C LYS A 1004 -20.15 -14.84 -7.09
N GLY A 1005 -20.87 -15.12 -8.19
CA GLY A 1005 -21.37 -16.44 -8.56
C GLY A 1005 -22.61 -16.35 -9.44
N TYR A 1006 -23.17 -17.51 -9.76
CA TYR A 1006 -24.47 -17.63 -10.44
C TYR A 1006 -25.61 -17.60 -9.42
N LEU A 1007 -26.67 -16.84 -9.73
CA LEU A 1007 -27.85 -16.66 -8.88
C LEU A 1007 -28.54 -18.00 -8.63
N ASN A 1008 -28.67 -18.36 -7.35
CA ASN A 1008 -29.34 -19.57 -6.88
C ASN A 1008 -28.78 -20.87 -7.50
N ASP A 1009 -27.50 -20.87 -7.89
CA ASP A 1009 -26.83 -22.01 -8.54
C ASP A 1009 -25.39 -22.19 -8.00
N PRO A 1010 -25.24 -22.69 -6.76
CA PRO A 1010 -23.93 -22.87 -6.13
C PRO A 1010 -23.09 -23.94 -6.84
N ASP A 1011 -23.71 -25.01 -7.36
CA ASP A 1011 -23.00 -26.10 -8.04
C ASP A 1011 -22.36 -25.60 -9.34
N LYS A 1012 -23.11 -24.85 -10.16
CA LYS A 1012 -22.51 -24.23 -11.35
C LYS A 1012 -21.45 -23.22 -10.99
N THR A 1013 -21.64 -22.47 -9.89
CA THR A 1013 -20.63 -21.52 -9.41
C THR A 1013 -19.32 -22.22 -9.06
N GLN A 1014 -19.38 -23.31 -8.29
CA GLN A 1014 -18.20 -24.11 -7.92
C GLN A 1014 -17.55 -24.77 -9.14
N SER A 1015 -18.32 -25.10 -10.18
CA SER A 1015 -17.77 -25.68 -11.42
C SER A 1015 -16.90 -24.71 -12.25
N VAL A 1016 -17.04 -23.39 -12.05
CA VAL A 1016 -16.29 -22.38 -12.82
C VAL A 1016 -15.44 -21.43 -11.98
N ILE A 1017 -15.66 -21.39 -10.66
CA ILE A 1017 -14.89 -20.55 -9.74
C ILE A 1017 -14.01 -21.44 -8.85
N VAL A 1018 -12.72 -21.14 -8.85
CA VAL A 1018 -11.72 -21.79 -7.99
C VAL A 1018 -11.05 -20.74 -7.11
N GLU A 1019 -10.93 -21.00 -5.81
CA GLU A 1019 -10.18 -20.14 -4.89
C GLU A 1019 -8.81 -20.76 -4.60
N LYS A 1020 -7.72 -20.07 -4.94
CA LYS A 1020 -6.35 -20.53 -4.72
C LYS A 1020 -5.46 -19.35 -4.29
N ASP A 1021 -4.67 -19.54 -3.23
CA ASP A 1021 -3.77 -18.51 -2.67
C ASP A 1021 -4.47 -17.17 -2.33
N GLY A 1022 -5.75 -17.23 -1.95
CA GLY A 1022 -6.57 -16.04 -1.66
C GLY A 1022 -7.02 -15.25 -2.90
N VAL A 1023 -6.85 -15.82 -4.10
CA VAL A 1023 -7.33 -15.27 -5.38
C VAL A 1023 -8.52 -16.10 -5.86
N ARG A 1024 -9.61 -15.43 -6.28
CA ARG A 1024 -10.71 -16.07 -7.00
C ARG A 1024 -10.37 -16.14 -8.48
N TRP A 1025 -10.45 -17.33 -9.05
CA TRP A 1025 -10.18 -17.61 -10.45
C TRP A 1025 -11.45 -18.06 -11.15
N TYR A 1026 -11.71 -17.50 -12.33
CA TYR A 1026 -12.78 -17.91 -13.23
C TYR A 1026 -12.21 -18.76 -14.37
N GLN A 1027 -12.76 -19.96 -14.54
CA GLN A 1027 -12.53 -20.83 -15.68
C GLN A 1027 -13.41 -20.37 -16.84
N SER A 1028 -12.80 -19.76 -17.86
CA SER A 1028 -13.54 -19.11 -18.96
C SER A 1028 -14.29 -20.05 -19.89
N GLY A 1029 -13.89 -21.33 -19.94
CA GLY A 1029 -14.29 -22.28 -20.98
C GLY A 1029 -13.66 -21.99 -22.35
N ASP A 1030 -12.72 -21.03 -22.42
CA ASP A 1030 -12.01 -20.66 -23.64
C ASP A 1030 -10.59 -21.25 -23.62
N LYS A 1031 -10.13 -21.72 -24.79
CA LYS A 1031 -8.78 -22.23 -25.01
C LYS A 1031 -7.91 -21.12 -25.58
N GLY A 1032 -6.74 -20.90 -24.99
CA GLY A 1032 -5.81 -19.87 -25.43
C GLY A 1032 -4.39 -20.10 -24.95
N LYS A 1033 -3.53 -19.15 -25.26
CA LYS A 1033 -2.12 -19.15 -24.85
C LYS A 1033 -1.64 -17.73 -24.57
N LEU A 1034 -0.62 -17.61 -23.73
CA LEU A 1034 0.12 -16.37 -23.52
C LEU A 1034 1.38 -16.39 -24.38
N ASP A 1035 1.71 -15.26 -25.03
CA ASP A 1035 3.02 -15.09 -25.63
C ASP A 1035 4.09 -14.74 -24.58
N LYS A 1036 5.37 -14.70 -24.99
CA LYS A 1036 6.51 -14.38 -24.10
C LYS A 1036 6.40 -13.01 -23.41
N ASP A 1037 5.63 -12.09 -24.01
CA ASP A 1037 5.44 -10.73 -23.54
C ASP A 1037 4.16 -10.60 -22.68
N GLY A 1038 3.40 -11.68 -22.51
CA GLY A 1038 2.17 -11.76 -21.72
C GLY A 1038 0.89 -11.36 -22.45
N PHE A 1039 0.93 -11.20 -23.78
CA PHE A 1039 -0.29 -10.95 -24.56
C PHE A 1039 -1.11 -12.23 -24.68
N LEU A 1040 -2.42 -12.11 -24.45
CA LEU A 1040 -3.34 -13.24 -24.54
C LEU A 1040 -3.80 -13.47 -25.97
N ILE A 1041 -3.73 -14.72 -26.41
CA ILE A 1041 -4.25 -15.20 -27.69
C ILE A 1041 -5.40 -16.16 -27.41
N ILE A 1042 -6.58 -15.86 -27.94
CA ILE A 1042 -7.75 -16.75 -27.89
C ILE A 1042 -7.74 -17.62 -29.15
N LEU A 1043 -7.79 -18.94 -28.98
CA LEU A 1043 -7.87 -19.87 -30.09
C LEU A 1043 -9.32 -20.16 -30.46
N ASP A 1044 -10.09 -20.70 -29.51
CA ASP A 1044 -11.53 -20.96 -29.62
C ASP A 1044 -12.13 -21.30 -28.25
N ARG A 1045 -13.44 -21.54 -28.16
CA ARG A 1045 -14.08 -22.10 -26.96
C ARG A 1045 -13.97 -23.62 -26.97
N TYR A 1046 -13.82 -24.26 -25.81
CA TYR A 1046 -13.80 -25.74 -25.73
C TYR A 1046 -15.05 -26.39 -26.34
N SER A 1047 -16.21 -25.75 -26.21
CA SER A 1047 -17.48 -26.21 -26.82
C SER A 1047 -17.55 -26.04 -28.35
N ARG A 1048 -16.58 -25.34 -28.95
CA ARG A 1048 -16.45 -25.13 -30.39
C ARG A 1048 -15.31 -25.92 -31.03
N PHE A 1049 -14.78 -26.92 -30.33
CA PHE A 1049 -13.92 -27.93 -30.93
C PHE A 1049 -14.76 -29.15 -31.32
N ALA A 1050 -14.63 -29.59 -32.57
CA ALA A 1050 -15.12 -30.89 -33.00
C ALA A 1050 -14.08 -31.95 -32.64
N LYS A 1051 -14.51 -33.04 -32.01
CA LYS A 1051 -13.67 -34.21 -31.70
C LYS A 1051 -13.75 -35.21 -32.85
N LEU A 1052 -12.80 -35.12 -33.78
CA LEU A 1052 -12.76 -35.91 -35.01
C LEU A 1052 -11.66 -36.97 -34.91
N GLY A 1053 -12.05 -38.22 -34.65
CA GLY A 1053 -11.12 -39.36 -34.64
C GLY A 1053 -9.99 -39.23 -33.61
N GLY A 1054 -10.26 -38.60 -32.47
CA GLY A 1054 -9.28 -38.37 -31.39
C GLY A 1054 -8.62 -36.97 -31.41
N GLU A 1055 -8.72 -36.25 -32.53
CA GLU A 1055 -8.18 -34.89 -32.67
C GLU A 1055 -9.24 -33.82 -32.34
N MET A 1056 -8.81 -32.71 -31.73
CA MET A 1056 -9.67 -31.54 -31.47
C MET A 1056 -9.49 -30.49 -32.55
N VAL A 1057 -10.50 -30.33 -33.41
CA VAL A 1057 -10.50 -29.35 -34.52
C VAL A 1057 -11.36 -28.14 -34.16
N SER A 1058 -10.75 -26.95 -34.13
CA SER A 1058 -11.49 -25.69 -33.88
C SER A 1058 -12.42 -25.38 -35.05
N LEU A 1059 -13.72 -25.28 -34.77
CA LEU A 1059 -14.74 -24.89 -35.75
C LEU A 1059 -14.55 -23.42 -36.19
N GLY A 1060 -14.09 -22.54 -35.30
CA GLY A 1060 -13.75 -21.17 -35.67
C GLY A 1060 -12.53 -21.07 -36.60
N ALA A 1061 -11.55 -21.97 -36.48
CA ALA A 1061 -10.42 -22.05 -37.41
C ALA A 1061 -10.87 -22.55 -38.80
N VAL A 1062 -11.80 -23.51 -38.82
CA VAL A 1062 -12.46 -23.97 -40.05
C VAL A 1062 -13.18 -22.80 -40.73
N GLU A 1063 -14.00 -22.05 -40.00
CA GLU A 1063 -14.69 -20.85 -40.52
C GLU A 1063 -13.73 -19.79 -41.05
N ALA A 1064 -12.62 -19.53 -40.35
CA ALA A 1064 -11.63 -18.55 -40.79
C ALA A 1064 -10.96 -18.96 -42.11
N LYS A 1065 -10.56 -20.23 -42.23
CA LYS A 1065 -9.99 -20.77 -43.48
C LYS A 1065 -10.98 -20.79 -44.62
N LEU A 1066 -12.23 -21.15 -44.33
CA LEU A 1066 -13.30 -21.10 -45.30
C LEU A 1066 -13.57 -19.69 -45.81
N SER A 1067 -13.54 -18.69 -44.92
CA SER A 1067 -13.71 -17.30 -45.32
C SER A 1067 -12.56 -16.78 -46.21
N GLU A 1068 -11.36 -17.39 -46.15
CA GLU A 1068 -10.26 -17.07 -47.07
C GLU A 1068 -10.48 -17.68 -48.47
N ILE A 1069 -11.13 -18.85 -48.54
CA ILE A 1069 -11.40 -19.58 -49.79
C ILE A 1069 -12.63 -19.00 -50.50
N ILE A 1070 -13.64 -18.57 -49.73
CA ILE A 1070 -14.89 -18.01 -50.22
C ILE A 1070 -14.67 -16.51 -50.50
N GLU A 1071 -14.27 -16.18 -51.74
CA GLU A 1071 -14.00 -14.79 -52.17
C GLU A 1071 -15.26 -13.88 -52.19
N ASN A 1072 -16.45 -14.41 -51.91
CA ASN A 1072 -17.70 -13.64 -51.86
C ASN A 1072 -18.08 -13.27 -50.42
N PRO A 1073 -17.99 -11.98 -50.02
CA PRO A 1073 -18.26 -11.50 -48.66
C PRO A 1073 -19.76 -11.45 -48.28
N ASP A 1074 -20.65 -11.77 -49.21
CA ASP A 1074 -22.09 -11.91 -48.97
C ASP A 1074 -22.49 -13.33 -48.54
N ILE A 1075 -21.57 -14.29 -48.64
CA ILE A 1075 -21.77 -15.65 -48.15
C ILE A 1075 -21.46 -15.71 -46.65
N GLU A 1076 -22.46 -16.05 -45.85
CA GLU A 1076 -22.28 -16.31 -44.42
C GLU A 1076 -22.13 -17.81 -44.17
N ILE A 1077 -21.15 -18.18 -43.35
CA ILE A 1077 -20.90 -19.57 -42.99
C ILE A 1077 -20.89 -19.77 -41.48
N LEU A 1078 -21.30 -20.96 -41.05
CA LEU A 1078 -21.24 -21.38 -39.66
C LEU A 1078 -20.91 -22.86 -39.58
N ALA A 1079 -19.80 -23.20 -38.93
CA ALA A 1079 -19.40 -24.57 -38.68
C ALA A 1079 -19.93 -25.05 -37.32
N ILE A 1080 -20.58 -26.21 -37.32
CA ILE A 1080 -21.06 -26.88 -36.12
C ILE A 1080 -20.53 -28.31 -36.06
N ALA A 1081 -20.41 -28.87 -34.86
CA ALA A 1081 -20.14 -30.28 -34.65
C ALA A 1081 -21.43 -31.03 -34.36
N LEU A 1082 -21.65 -32.14 -35.08
CA LEU A 1082 -22.72 -33.12 -34.83
C LEU A 1082 -22.11 -34.52 -34.60
N PRO A 1083 -22.81 -35.43 -33.90
CA PRO A 1083 -22.34 -36.80 -33.72
C PRO A 1083 -22.08 -37.53 -35.05
N ASP A 1084 -21.02 -38.34 -35.09
CA ASP A 1084 -20.67 -39.20 -36.21
C ASP A 1084 -20.33 -40.62 -35.72
N PRO A 1085 -20.99 -41.67 -36.22
CA PRO A 1085 -20.77 -43.04 -35.75
C PRO A 1085 -19.33 -43.56 -35.93
N SER A 1086 -18.57 -43.00 -36.88
CA SER A 1086 -17.23 -43.48 -37.25
C SER A 1086 -16.10 -42.69 -36.64
N LYS A 1087 -16.29 -41.39 -36.41
CA LYS A 1087 -15.24 -40.46 -35.96
C LYS A 1087 -15.56 -39.74 -34.65
N GLY A 1088 -16.63 -40.12 -33.96
CA GLY A 1088 -17.13 -39.45 -32.77
C GLY A 1088 -17.99 -38.25 -33.13
N GLU A 1089 -17.40 -37.24 -33.78
CA GLU A 1089 -18.13 -36.10 -34.35
C GLU A 1089 -17.81 -35.91 -35.84
N LYS A 1090 -18.62 -35.09 -36.52
CA LYS A 1090 -18.39 -34.57 -37.87
C LYS A 1090 -18.64 -33.07 -37.90
N ILE A 1091 -17.89 -32.37 -38.75
CA ILE A 1091 -18.14 -30.97 -39.06
C ILE A 1091 -19.30 -30.88 -40.07
N VAL A 1092 -20.30 -30.07 -39.74
CA VAL A 1092 -21.37 -29.67 -40.65
C VAL A 1092 -21.27 -28.16 -40.87
N LEU A 1093 -21.26 -27.75 -42.14
CA LEU A 1093 -21.19 -26.34 -42.54
C LEU A 1093 -22.57 -25.86 -42.96
N LEU A 1094 -23.10 -24.86 -42.25
CA LEU A 1094 -24.28 -24.11 -42.68
C LEU A 1094 -23.80 -22.95 -43.54
N VAL A 1095 -24.40 -22.75 -44.70
CA VAL A 1095 -24.03 -21.72 -45.67
C VAL A 1095 -25.26 -20.92 -46.06
N ALA A 1096 -25.21 -19.60 -45.92
CA ALA A 1096 -26.25 -18.68 -46.37
C ALA A 1096 -25.71 -17.76 -47.47
N GLY A 1097 -26.54 -17.47 -48.47
CA GLY A 1097 -26.16 -16.63 -49.62
C GLY A 1097 -25.47 -17.38 -50.77
N GLU A 1098 -25.30 -18.71 -50.67
CA GLU A 1098 -24.83 -19.59 -51.74
C GLU A 1098 -25.68 -20.86 -51.76
N SER A 1099 -26.05 -21.31 -52.96
CA SER A 1099 -26.93 -22.46 -53.17
C SER A 1099 -26.21 -23.64 -53.84
N ASP A 1100 -25.09 -23.39 -54.51
CA ASP A 1100 -24.26 -24.43 -55.13
C ASP A 1100 -23.19 -24.92 -54.16
N MET A 1101 -23.54 -25.91 -53.35
CA MET A 1101 -22.62 -26.52 -52.37
C MET A 1101 -21.53 -27.35 -53.03
N ASP A 1102 -21.75 -27.88 -54.23
CA ASP A 1102 -20.76 -28.68 -54.95
C ASP A 1102 -19.62 -27.80 -55.46
N LYS A 1103 -19.93 -26.59 -55.93
CA LYS A 1103 -18.92 -25.57 -56.23
C LYS A 1103 -18.09 -25.21 -54.99
N LEU A 1104 -18.73 -24.98 -53.85
CA LEU A 1104 -18.03 -24.66 -52.60
C LEU A 1104 -17.10 -25.82 -52.18
N LYS A 1105 -17.62 -27.05 -52.23
CA LYS A 1105 -16.85 -28.26 -51.93
C LYS A 1105 -15.67 -28.44 -52.90
N ALA A 1106 -15.85 -28.16 -54.18
CA ALA A 1106 -14.79 -28.22 -55.18
C ALA A 1106 -13.69 -27.18 -54.93
N GLN A 1107 -14.06 -25.94 -54.60
CA GLN A 1107 -13.11 -24.88 -54.22
C GLN A 1107 -12.30 -25.28 -52.98
N MET A 1108 -12.95 -25.90 -52.00
CA MET A 1108 -12.26 -26.39 -50.80
C MET A 1108 -11.32 -27.55 -51.09
N LEU A 1109 -11.72 -28.51 -51.93
CA LEU A 1109 -10.87 -29.64 -52.34
C LEU A 1109 -9.64 -29.19 -53.14
N GLN A 1110 -9.72 -28.04 -53.81
CA GLN A 1110 -8.61 -27.42 -54.54
C GLN A 1110 -7.73 -26.53 -53.65
N SER A 1111 -8.09 -26.34 -52.37
CA SER A 1111 -7.35 -25.50 -51.41
C SER A 1111 -6.44 -26.31 -50.50
N ASP A 1112 -5.44 -25.66 -49.89
CA ASP A 1112 -4.52 -26.26 -48.90
C ASP A 1112 -5.15 -26.45 -47.49
N ILE A 1113 -6.47 -26.62 -47.40
CA ILE A 1113 -7.14 -26.84 -46.12
C ILE A 1113 -6.85 -28.25 -45.60
N ASN A 1114 -6.56 -28.38 -44.30
CA ASN A 1114 -6.30 -29.68 -43.68
C ASN A 1114 -7.52 -30.62 -43.89
N PRO A 1115 -7.34 -31.88 -44.33
CA PRO A 1115 -8.44 -32.83 -44.52
C PRO A 1115 -9.32 -33.05 -43.28
N LEU A 1116 -8.79 -32.87 -42.07
CA LEU A 1116 -9.57 -32.93 -40.82
C LEU A 1116 -10.49 -31.72 -40.61
N MET A 1117 -10.19 -30.58 -41.25
CA MET A 1117 -11.00 -29.36 -41.21
C MET A 1117 -12.11 -29.36 -42.26
N MET A 1118 -12.11 -30.33 -43.18
CA MET A 1118 -13.13 -30.43 -44.22
C MET A 1118 -14.50 -30.79 -43.62
N PRO A 1119 -15.54 -29.97 -43.82
CA PRO A 1119 -16.92 -30.33 -43.50
C PRO A 1119 -17.32 -31.63 -44.21
N LYS A 1120 -17.92 -32.54 -43.46
CA LYS A 1120 -18.49 -33.79 -44.00
C LYS A 1120 -19.84 -33.53 -44.66
N THR A 1121 -20.53 -32.48 -44.24
CA THR A 1121 -21.88 -32.13 -44.70
C THR A 1121 -21.99 -30.63 -44.89
N TYR A 1122 -22.63 -30.22 -45.98
CA TYR A 1122 -22.87 -28.83 -46.36
C TYR A 1122 -24.38 -28.62 -46.44
N LEU A 1123 -24.90 -27.61 -45.76
CA LEU A 1123 -26.32 -27.32 -45.66
C LEU A 1123 -26.57 -25.87 -46.07
N ALA A 1124 -27.23 -25.68 -47.21
CA ALA A 1124 -27.67 -24.37 -47.65
C ALA A 1124 -28.86 -23.91 -46.79
N VAL A 1125 -28.72 -22.76 -46.13
CA VAL A 1125 -29.76 -22.15 -45.30
C VAL A 1125 -30.06 -20.74 -45.76
N GLU A 1126 -31.32 -20.32 -45.65
CA GLU A 1126 -31.73 -18.96 -46.02
C GLU A 1126 -30.96 -17.87 -45.25
N ALA A 1127 -30.71 -18.11 -43.96
CA ALA A 1127 -29.87 -17.28 -43.11
C ALA A 1127 -29.23 -18.13 -42.00
N ILE A 1128 -28.02 -17.74 -41.58
CA ILE A 1128 -27.37 -18.28 -40.38
C ILE A 1128 -28.18 -17.84 -39.14
N PRO A 1129 -28.59 -18.77 -38.27
CA PRO A 1129 -29.27 -18.41 -37.02
C PRO A 1129 -28.41 -17.45 -36.17
N LYS A 1130 -29.00 -16.33 -35.74
CA LYS A 1130 -28.35 -15.31 -34.92
C LYS A 1130 -29.21 -15.02 -33.69
N LEU A 1131 -28.56 -14.78 -32.56
CA LEU A 1131 -29.18 -14.23 -31.36
C LEU A 1131 -29.62 -12.78 -31.62
N GLY A 1132 -30.57 -12.25 -30.84
CA GLY A 1132 -30.99 -10.83 -30.92
C GLY A 1132 -29.86 -9.81 -30.67
N THR A 1133 -28.69 -10.29 -30.23
CA THR A 1133 -27.44 -9.52 -30.07
C THR A 1133 -26.61 -9.41 -31.36
N GLY A 1134 -26.99 -10.12 -32.43
CA GLY A 1134 -26.25 -10.22 -33.69
C GLY A 1134 -25.20 -11.35 -33.75
N LYS A 1135 -24.91 -12.01 -32.64
CA LYS A 1135 -24.00 -13.18 -32.57
C LYS A 1135 -24.64 -14.42 -33.18
N ALA A 1136 -23.84 -15.34 -33.71
CA ALA A 1136 -24.32 -16.66 -34.14
C ALA A 1136 -25.02 -17.41 -32.99
N ASP A 1137 -26.20 -17.97 -33.28
CA ASP A 1137 -26.94 -18.85 -32.37
C ASP A 1137 -26.57 -20.30 -32.64
N PHE A 1138 -25.56 -20.80 -31.93
CA PHE A 1138 -25.08 -22.18 -32.11
C PHE A 1138 -26.11 -23.24 -31.73
N ALA A 1139 -27.00 -22.96 -30.78
CA ALA A 1139 -28.03 -23.90 -30.37
C ALA A 1139 -29.12 -23.99 -31.44
N GLY A 1140 -29.60 -22.83 -31.92
CA GLY A 1140 -30.52 -22.74 -33.05
C GLY A 1140 -29.92 -23.34 -34.33
N ALA A 1141 -28.64 -23.11 -34.60
CA ALA A 1141 -27.92 -23.70 -35.72
C ALA A 1141 -27.83 -25.22 -35.65
N LYS A 1142 -27.50 -25.79 -34.49
CA LYS A 1142 -27.50 -27.25 -34.29
C LYS A 1142 -28.89 -27.83 -34.48
N LYS A 1143 -29.93 -27.21 -33.90
CA LYS A 1143 -31.32 -27.64 -34.05
C LYS A 1143 -31.74 -27.64 -35.53
N LYS A 1144 -31.49 -26.55 -36.25
CA LYS A 1144 -31.79 -26.42 -37.67
C LYS A 1144 -31.04 -27.47 -38.52
N ALA A 1145 -29.78 -27.72 -38.20
CA ALA A 1145 -29.01 -28.76 -38.89
C ALA A 1145 -29.54 -30.17 -38.60
N PHE A 1146 -30.00 -30.46 -37.38
CA PHE A 1146 -30.68 -31.72 -37.08
C PHE A 1146 -31.99 -31.85 -37.85
N GLU A 1147 -32.81 -30.80 -37.91
CA GLU A 1147 -34.07 -30.79 -38.67
C GLU A 1147 -33.86 -31.00 -40.18
N MET A 1148 -32.76 -30.51 -40.74
CA MET A 1148 -32.43 -30.68 -42.17
C MET A 1148 -31.76 -32.01 -42.50
N LEU A 1149 -31.24 -32.73 -41.49
CA LEU A 1149 -30.55 -34.02 -41.65
C LEU A 1149 -31.39 -35.22 -41.20
N ALA A 1150 -32.53 -34.95 -40.54
CA ALA A 1150 -33.59 -35.91 -40.28
C ALA A 1150 -34.48 -36.04 -41.52
#